data_AF-A0A6M8VGQ8-F1
#
_entry.id   AF-A0A6M8VGQ8-F1
#
_cell.length_a   1.000
_cell.length_b   1.000
_cell.length_c   1.000
_cell.angle_alpha   90.00
_cell.angle_beta   90.00
_cell.angle_gamma   90.00
#
_symmetry.space_group_name_H-M   'P 1'
#
loop_
_entity.id
_entity.type
_entity.pdbx_description
1 polymer ?
#
loop_
_entity_poly.entity_id
_entity_poly.type
_entity_poly.pdbx_seq_one_letter_code
_entity_poly.pdbx_strand_id
1 'polypeptide(L)'
;MRLKQIVLLTLFLLLSVSARAATFYVTSTAIEDPAVTVCTLGAPCHLNDALRLAANNGQDDSVLLAGPSTFVGQNYFYYSPFPSDRDRNLSLQVVGGLGLFDGSGQGILLSLTTAGNGTISVDGITLRNAGGQPSPFIGLVLASDGDVTVRNVSVSDIDIQYVWPPDPPDYHPAALLADAGRVLRIEDSRFERISTAAVRARADRMEISGSSFVENGDYNGLSYAAVDFAGYSASIINSHFQGNKSASVQAPGALDLDMSLVGLPTVTGQPTRLTGNVFIDNNTSSSGGAVRIERHTQYLGEIEIDHNLFRGNKARSGGGLYLSTGSMIRVLMRNNVFFDNEVDTLSGGAPQGAAVRAHVAKELRALNNTISFNTTHGSNSGAMHVNSASLDTAVVLHNNILRHNRTTVYMLEDDDLMIQGDPNATVVLRNNNIGVQRVFPRQTPTALTDVGRISADPGFVDDANRDLHLLAGSALIDAGTAVSSYLPTSDMDGQTRIQNGDIDVGADEFSGLPLRTLSLSKVGTGQGSVASVPAGVACGYSCGSSSGSFDQGTTVGLMALADTGSQFVGWGGDCTGTMLGTSVVMNTNQSCTAQFDEARFSIRVTGNGPGMGSVGADHPGFPGLVYPIAIYQELTDLPLGSNVTFTAGMSDSLHHLIWSNCESLGGQVSGNYSNQATCALTNISSNMNLDVTFNNWTILFPLRSMTIQKTGSGSGAVSSQPAGIDCGATCQHDFGWNTQVQLSAIPDSGSRFAGWSGDCTGTAGGTTVVMDDNKTCQAQFEQGRQLTVEMYGDGEETLADQTAGNFVQYPAVSTYQALHNDGGPVTITATTGPGQYAWFLNCDDPSMNMTVYDNASTAARCEIGTMNQNALLDVMFFYEQYMLTLSGSGTGSGTVVELNGHLVLDYPLDSVVSTPFLNHGTQLELLAQANGNDTVHWVGCNGPGTLVIGEGTSVSTCYISLYSDQPVEVEFRPQAQGDEIFSSRFQ
;
A
#
# COMPACT_ATOMS: atom_id res chain seq x y z
N MET A 1 -100.58 -21.72 58.68
CA MET A 1 -99.29 -22.15 58.09
C MET A 1 -98.76 -21.18 57.02
N ARG A 2 -99.58 -20.62 56.13
CA ARG A 2 -99.11 -19.69 55.06
C ARG A 2 -98.53 -18.34 55.55
N LEU A 3 -98.98 -17.80 56.69
CA LEU A 3 -98.43 -16.53 57.22
C LEU A 3 -97.04 -16.69 57.87
N LYS A 4 -96.75 -17.85 58.49
CA LYS A 4 -95.41 -18.18 59.01
C LYS A 4 -94.41 -18.43 57.89
N GLN A 5 -94.83 -19.03 56.77
CA GLN A 5 -93.95 -19.20 55.60
C GLN A 5 -93.67 -17.88 54.90
N ILE A 6 -94.62 -16.95 54.81
CA ILE A 6 -94.38 -15.64 54.20
C ILE A 6 -93.43 -14.83 55.09
N VAL A 7 -93.65 -14.74 56.40
CA VAL A 7 -92.73 -14.01 57.31
C VAL A 7 -91.35 -14.67 57.36
N LEU A 8 -91.25 -16.00 57.31
CA LEU A 8 -89.95 -16.68 57.24
C LEU A 8 -89.28 -16.45 55.88
N LEU A 9 -90.02 -16.33 54.77
CA LEU A 9 -89.50 -16.04 53.43
C LEU A 9 -89.12 -14.56 53.27
N THR A 10 -89.85 -13.60 53.86
CA THR A 10 -89.42 -12.19 53.90
C THR A 10 -88.24 -12.01 54.85
N LEU A 11 -88.20 -12.71 55.99
CA LEU A 11 -87.03 -12.69 56.88
C LEU A 11 -85.83 -13.40 56.22
N PHE A 12 -86.04 -14.47 55.43
CA PHE A 12 -84.99 -15.09 54.62
C PHE A 12 -84.54 -14.17 53.48
N LEU A 13 -85.44 -13.46 52.77
CA LEU A 13 -85.08 -12.48 51.73
C LEU A 13 -84.42 -11.21 52.32
N LEU A 14 -84.72 -10.83 53.56
CA LEU A 14 -84.04 -9.75 54.28
C LEU A 14 -82.71 -10.21 54.91
N LEU A 15 -82.54 -11.51 55.21
CA LEU A 15 -81.29 -12.11 55.69
C LEU A 15 -80.41 -12.72 54.56
N SER A 16 -80.89 -12.72 53.31
CA SER A 16 -80.18 -13.22 52.12
C SER A 16 -79.94 -12.16 51.05
N VAL A 17 -79.84 -10.89 51.46
CA VAL A 17 -79.11 -9.90 50.67
C VAL A 17 -77.65 -10.34 50.70
N SER A 18 -77.26 -11.18 49.74
CA SER A 18 -75.84 -11.45 49.50
C SER A 18 -75.22 -10.09 49.19
N ALA A 19 -74.18 -9.72 49.93
CA ALA A 19 -73.36 -8.56 49.61
C ALA A 19 -72.88 -8.73 48.16
N ARG A 20 -73.45 -7.94 47.25
CA ARG A 20 -73.06 -7.95 45.83
C ARG A 20 -71.86 -7.04 45.68
N ALA A 21 -70.87 -7.47 44.88
CA ALA A 21 -69.75 -6.64 44.42
C ALA A 21 -70.27 -5.27 43.96
N ALA A 22 -69.73 -4.20 44.56
CA ALA A 22 -70.05 -2.84 44.20
C ALA A 22 -68.93 -2.22 43.35
N THR A 23 -69.31 -1.41 42.36
CA THR A 23 -68.37 -0.62 41.57
C THR A 23 -68.63 0.86 41.81
N PHE A 24 -67.62 1.57 42.32
CA PHE A 24 -67.68 2.99 42.61
C PHE A 24 -66.90 3.77 41.56
N TYR A 25 -67.57 4.67 40.85
CA TYR A 25 -66.92 5.55 39.87
C TYR A 25 -66.47 6.83 40.58
N VAL A 26 -65.20 7.22 40.42
CA VAL A 26 -64.58 8.36 41.10
C VAL A 26 -64.04 9.36 40.08
N THR A 27 -64.18 10.66 40.35
CA THR A 27 -63.58 11.73 39.56
C THR A 27 -62.91 12.74 40.50
N SER A 28 -61.84 13.41 40.07
CA SER A 28 -61.19 14.45 40.88
C SER A 28 -62.05 15.71 41.10
N THR A 29 -63.15 15.87 40.37
CA THR A 29 -64.08 17.00 40.51
C THR A 29 -65.21 16.74 41.51
N ALA A 30 -65.40 15.50 41.96
CA ALA A 30 -66.43 15.17 42.93
C ALA A 30 -66.04 15.74 44.31
N ILE A 31 -67.02 16.27 45.05
CA ILE A 31 -66.82 16.89 46.36
C ILE A 31 -67.09 15.83 47.44
N GLU A 32 -66.25 15.77 48.49
CA GLU A 32 -66.46 14.87 49.64
C GLU A 32 -67.83 15.14 50.30
N ASP A 33 -68.65 14.10 50.45
CA ASP A 33 -69.96 14.15 51.11
C ASP A 33 -69.85 13.57 52.53
N PRO A 34 -69.88 14.42 53.59
CA PRO A 34 -69.76 13.95 54.97
C PRO A 34 -70.87 12.97 55.39
N ALA A 35 -72.01 12.97 54.70
CA ALA A 35 -73.14 12.08 54.96
C ALA A 35 -73.14 10.82 54.07
N VAL A 36 -72.22 10.73 53.09
CA VAL A 36 -72.07 9.60 52.16
C VAL A 36 -73.39 9.24 51.45
N THR A 37 -74.15 10.26 51.05
CA THR A 37 -75.52 10.13 50.50
C THR A 37 -75.56 10.05 48.96
N VAL A 38 -74.57 10.59 48.26
CA VAL A 38 -74.62 10.78 46.79
C VAL A 38 -73.94 9.64 45.99
N CYS A 39 -73.18 8.77 46.65
CA CYS A 39 -72.43 7.71 45.97
C CYS A 39 -73.33 6.50 45.68
N THR A 40 -73.99 6.51 44.52
CA THR A 40 -74.85 5.42 44.02
C THR A 40 -74.39 4.96 42.63
N LEU A 41 -74.80 3.75 42.20
CA LEU A 41 -74.52 3.22 40.86
C LEU A 41 -75.01 4.22 39.77
N GLY A 42 -74.11 5.08 39.27
CA GLY A 42 -74.37 6.01 38.17
C GLY A 42 -73.92 7.46 38.38
N ALA A 43 -73.49 7.87 39.58
CA ALA A 43 -72.95 9.21 39.84
C ALA A 43 -71.50 9.15 40.36
N PRO A 44 -70.59 10.02 39.90
CA PRO A 44 -69.20 10.01 40.35
C PRO A 44 -69.08 10.45 41.82
N CYS A 45 -68.33 9.67 42.60
CA CYS A 45 -68.07 9.88 44.02
C CYS A 45 -66.71 10.55 44.26
N HIS A 46 -66.54 11.19 45.40
CA HIS A 46 -65.22 11.54 45.90
C HIS A 46 -64.48 10.26 46.35
N LEU A 47 -63.14 10.24 46.24
CA LEU A 47 -62.35 9.03 46.50
C LEU A 47 -62.47 8.53 47.94
N ASN A 48 -62.46 9.44 48.93
CA ASN A 48 -62.65 9.05 50.35
C ASN A 48 -64.00 8.37 50.58
N ASP A 49 -65.06 8.84 49.91
CA ASP A 49 -66.40 8.28 50.08
C ASP A 49 -66.50 6.89 49.42
N ALA A 50 -65.91 6.73 48.24
CA ALA A 50 -65.82 5.44 47.56
C ALA A 50 -65.05 4.41 48.39
N LEU A 51 -63.89 4.78 48.96
CA LEU A 51 -63.10 3.90 49.82
C LEU A 51 -63.83 3.57 51.13
N ARG A 52 -64.48 4.54 51.78
CA ARG A 52 -65.30 4.31 52.99
C ARG A 52 -66.47 3.37 52.69
N LEU A 53 -67.12 3.49 51.53
CA LEU A 53 -68.22 2.62 51.13
C LEU A 53 -67.73 1.21 50.80
N ALA A 54 -66.66 1.08 50.02
CA ALA A 54 -66.05 -0.22 49.74
C ALA A 54 -65.64 -0.95 51.03
N ALA A 55 -65.13 -0.23 52.04
CA ALA A 55 -64.79 -0.83 53.32
C ALA A 55 -66.02 -1.39 54.08
N ASN A 56 -67.22 -0.91 53.76
CA ASN A 56 -68.47 -1.27 54.42
C ASN A 56 -69.37 -2.23 53.61
N ASN A 57 -69.24 -2.32 52.28
CA ASN A 57 -70.31 -2.85 51.40
C ASN A 57 -70.20 -4.31 50.92
N GLY A 58 -69.05 -4.97 50.83
CA GLY A 58 -69.12 -6.33 50.29
C GLY A 58 -67.83 -7.04 49.93
N GLN A 59 -67.97 -8.22 49.32
CA GLN A 59 -66.90 -8.97 48.68
C GLN A 59 -66.72 -8.44 47.25
N ASP A 60 -65.48 -8.37 46.75
CA ASP A 60 -65.14 -8.00 45.37
C ASP A 60 -65.48 -6.56 44.95
N ASP A 61 -65.27 -5.60 45.85
CA ASP A 61 -65.54 -4.19 45.56
C ASP A 61 -64.47 -3.57 44.65
N SER A 62 -64.90 -2.74 43.71
CA SER A 62 -64.04 -2.07 42.73
C SER A 62 -64.21 -0.56 42.78
N VAL A 63 -63.11 0.18 42.84
CA VAL A 63 -63.05 1.65 42.76
C VAL A 63 -62.41 2.02 41.43
N LEU A 64 -63.20 2.64 40.55
CA LEU A 64 -62.78 3.04 39.20
C LEU A 64 -62.56 4.55 39.16
N LEU A 65 -61.30 4.96 39.04
CA LEU A 65 -60.89 6.34 38.85
C LEU A 65 -61.08 6.72 37.37
N ALA A 66 -62.05 7.58 37.06
CA ALA A 66 -62.25 8.09 35.71
C ALA A 66 -61.12 9.06 35.34
N GLY A 67 -60.25 8.65 34.44
CA GLY A 67 -59.16 9.47 33.92
C GLY A 67 -59.65 10.47 32.86
N PRO A 68 -58.95 11.61 32.68
CA PRO A 68 -57.86 12.11 33.53
C PRO A 68 -58.39 12.70 34.85
N SER A 69 -57.86 12.24 35.98
CA SER A 69 -58.17 12.76 37.32
C SER A 69 -56.87 13.05 38.07
N THR A 70 -56.82 14.19 38.77
CA THR A 70 -55.69 14.58 39.62
C THR A 70 -56.16 14.79 41.06
N PHE A 71 -55.61 14.02 41.98
CA PHE A 71 -55.91 14.05 43.41
C PHE A 71 -54.74 14.73 44.13
N VAL A 72 -54.96 15.92 44.69
CA VAL A 72 -53.89 16.78 45.25
C VAL A 72 -53.99 16.88 46.78
N GLY A 73 -52.86 16.69 47.48
CA GLY A 73 -52.67 17.17 48.85
C GLY A 73 -53.57 16.54 49.93
N GLN A 74 -54.05 15.30 49.73
CA GLN A 74 -54.85 14.56 50.70
C GLN A 74 -54.34 13.13 50.90
N ASN A 75 -54.52 12.62 52.13
CA ASN A 75 -54.26 11.22 52.47
C ASN A 75 -55.55 10.41 52.31
N TYR A 76 -55.45 9.26 51.67
CA TYR A 76 -56.55 8.35 51.36
C TYR A 76 -56.39 7.05 52.14
N PHE A 77 -57.41 6.70 52.92
CA PHE A 77 -57.38 5.53 53.78
C PHE A 77 -58.55 4.60 53.48
N TYR A 78 -58.23 3.33 53.28
CA TYR A 78 -59.15 2.21 53.28
C TYR A 78 -58.73 1.23 54.37
N TYR A 79 -59.64 0.95 55.29
CA TYR A 79 -59.42 -0.02 56.36
C TYR A 79 -60.69 -0.83 56.59
N SER A 80 -60.59 -2.16 56.45
CA SER A 80 -61.69 -3.10 56.70
C SER A 80 -61.43 -3.94 57.97
N PRO A 81 -61.82 -3.48 59.19
CA PRO A 81 -61.46 -4.09 60.48
C PRO A 81 -62.14 -5.42 60.87
N PHE A 82 -62.97 -6.04 60.01
CA PHE A 82 -63.88 -7.10 60.47
C PHE A 82 -63.25 -8.51 60.53
N PRO A 83 -63.70 -9.40 61.45
CA PRO A 83 -63.11 -10.73 61.63
C PRO A 83 -63.40 -11.71 60.47
N SER A 84 -62.33 -12.21 59.86
CA SER A 84 -62.00 -13.54 59.28
C SER A 84 -63.02 -14.52 58.67
N ASP A 85 -64.34 -14.30 58.65
CA ASP A 85 -65.27 -15.31 58.13
C ASP A 85 -65.56 -15.20 56.63
N ARG A 86 -65.03 -14.17 55.94
CA ARG A 86 -65.16 -13.98 54.48
C ARG A 86 -63.96 -13.30 53.84
N ASP A 87 -63.52 -13.82 52.70
CA ASP A 87 -62.51 -13.19 51.85
C ASP A 87 -63.05 -11.88 51.25
N ARG A 88 -62.29 -10.78 51.36
CA ARG A 88 -62.66 -9.43 50.92
C ARG A 88 -61.66 -8.93 49.88
N ASN A 89 -62.07 -8.89 48.63
CA ASN A 89 -61.24 -8.38 47.55
C ASN A 89 -61.54 -6.90 47.28
N LEU A 90 -60.49 -6.10 47.15
CA LEU A 90 -60.56 -4.69 46.75
C LEU A 90 -59.74 -4.49 45.49
N SER A 91 -60.34 -3.87 44.47
CA SER A 91 -59.62 -3.39 43.29
C SER A 91 -59.72 -1.87 43.16
N LEU A 92 -58.58 -1.20 42.96
CA LEU A 92 -58.49 0.20 42.60
C LEU A 92 -57.90 0.31 41.19
N GLN A 93 -58.67 0.83 40.23
CA GLN A 93 -58.27 0.85 38.82
C GLN A 93 -58.53 2.23 38.20
N VAL A 94 -57.70 2.62 37.24
CA VAL A 94 -57.94 3.80 36.42
C VAL A 94 -58.63 3.40 35.11
N VAL A 95 -59.67 4.14 34.73
CA VAL A 95 -60.42 3.94 33.47
C VAL A 95 -60.42 5.22 32.66
N GLY A 96 -59.95 5.17 31.41
CA GLY A 96 -60.11 6.27 30.45
C GLY A 96 -59.05 7.39 30.50
N GLY A 97 -57.90 7.21 31.15
CA GLY A 97 -56.82 8.21 31.13
C GLY A 97 -55.85 8.07 32.30
N LEU A 98 -55.25 9.18 32.73
CA LEU A 98 -54.30 9.24 33.85
C LEU A 98 -55.02 9.36 35.20
N GLY A 99 -54.66 8.51 36.17
CA GLY A 99 -55.07 8.65 37.57
C GLY A 99 -53.90 9.15 38.41
N LEU A 100 -53.75 10.47 38.52
CA LEU A 100 -52.60 11.11 39.16
C LEU A 100 -52.89 11.44 40.62
N PHE A 101 -52.00 11.00 41.50
CA PHE A 101 -51.93 11.30 42.92
C PHE A 101 -50.72 12.21 43.15
N ASP A 102 -50.96 13.48 43.45
CA ASP A 102 -49.91 14.49 43.62
C ASP A 102 -49.85 14.98 45.07
N GLY A 103 -48.73 14.71 45.75
CA GLY A 103 -48.48 15.18 47.10
C GLY A 103 -48.33 16.70 47.23
N SER A 104 -48.07 17.42 46.12
CA SER A 104 -47.87 18.88 46.10
C SER A 104 -46.88 19.42 47.15
N GLY A 105 -45.94 18.57 47.55
CA GLY A 105 -44.95 18.86 48.57
C GLY A 105 -45.40 18.79 50.02
N GLN A 106 -46.64 18.36 50.27
CA GLN A 106 -47.14 18.00 51.60
C GLN A 106 -46.94 16.51 51.91
N GLY A 107 -46.64 15.71 50.87
CA GLY A 107 -46.68 14.25 50.90
C GLY A 107 -48.04 13.70 50.48
N ILE A 108 -48.06 12.41 50.18
CA ILE A 108 -49.25 11.68 49.79
C ILE A 108 -49.18 10.29 50.39
N LEU A 109 -50.28 9.82 50.97
CA LEU A 109 -50.42 8.46 51.48
C LEU A 109 -51.72 7.85 50.96
N LEU A 110 -51.59 6.78 50.18
CA LEU A 110 -52.68 5.85 49.87
C LEU A 110 -52.46 4.57 50.66
N SER A 111 -53.28 4.35 51.68
CA SER A 111 -53.22 3.16 52.53
C SER A 111 -54.44 2.29 52.33
N LEU A 112 -54.23 1.06 51.86
CA LEU A 112 -55.27 0.06 51.63
C LEU A 112 -54.97 -1.18 52.49
N THR A 113 -55.85 -1.47 53.44
CA THR A 113 -55.72 -2.66 54.30
C THR A 113 -57.00 -3.48 54.32
N THR A 114 -56.89 -4.78 54.04
CA THR A 114 -57.96 -5.77 54.12
C THR A 114 -57.66 -6.80 55.21
N ALA A 115 -58.67 -7.23 55.98
CA ALA A 115 -58.56 -8.33 56.93
C ALA A 115 -58.99 -9.68 56.32
N GLY A 116 -58.45 -10.80 56.82
CA GLY A 116 -58.71 -12.15 56.30
C GLY A 116 -57.99 -12.42 54.98
N ASN A 117 -58.24 -13.59 54.35
CA ASN A 117 -57.59 -13.98 53.08
C ASN A 117 -58.09 -13.19 51.85
N GLY A 118 -58.51 -11.94 52.04
CA GLY A 118 -58.86 -11.01 50.96
C GLY A 118 -57.68 -10.70 50.05
N THR A 119 -57.93 -9.98 48.96
CA THR A 119 -56.88 -9.54 48.03
C THR A 119 -56.97 -8.05 47.76
N ILE A 120 -55.83 -7.44 47.47
CA ILE A 120 -55.76 -6.04 47.06
C ILE A 120 -55.12 -5.96 45.68
N SER A 121 -55.77 -5.28 44.75
CA SER A 121 -55.22 -5.00 43.43
C SER A 121 -55.27 -3.51 43.12
N VAL A 122 -54.13 -2.95 42.73
CA VAL A 122 -53.98 -1.55 42.30
C VAL A 122 -53.46 -1.54 40.86
N ASP A 123 -54.17 -0.85 39.97
CA ASP A 123 -53.85 -0.78 38.53
C ASP A 123 -53.91 0.63 37.95
N GLY A 124 -52.84 1.04 37.28
CA GLY A 124 -52.83 2.21 36.39
C GLY A 124 -52.64 3.57 37.06
N ILE A 125 -52.35 3.62 38.36
CA ILE A 125 -52.18 4.89 39.08
C ILE A 125 -50.77 5.47 38.94
N THR A 126 -50.67 6.79 38.99
CA THR A 126 -49.39 7.50 39.07
C THR A 126 -49.31 8.27 40.39
N LEU A 127 -48.27 8.06 41.17
CA LEU A 127 -47.97 8.79 42.40
C LEU A 127 -46.74 9.67 42.20
N ARG A 128 -46.84 10.95 42.58
CA ARG A 128 -45.71 11.88 42.59
C ARG A 128 -45.76 12.84 43.77
N ASN A 129 -44.61 13.37 44.17
CA ASN A 129 -44.54 14.45 45.17
C ASN A 129 -43.63 15.61 44.68
N ALA A 130 -44.00 16.22 43.56
CA ALA A 130 -43.17 17.24 42.91
C ALA A 130 -43.14 18.57 43.69
N GLY A 131 -41.94 19.12 43.91
CA GLY A 131 -41.73 20.50 44.40
C GLY A 131 -41.87 20.72 45.91
N GLY A 132 -41.74 19.67 46.72
CA GLY A 132 -41.95 19.72 48.17
C GLY A 132 -40.73 19.85 49.07
N GLN A 133 -40.99 20.24 50.32
CA GLN A 133 -40.13 19.85 51.44
C GLN A 133 -40.24 18.32 51.63
N PRO A 134 -39.21 17.66 52.16
CA PRO A 134 -39.28 16.22 52.43
C PRO A 134 -40.47 15.90 53.35
N SER A 135 -41.23 14.85 53.04
CA SER A 135 -42.46 14.52 53.76
C SER A 135 -42.30 13.25 54.60
N PRO A 136 -42.94 13.13 55.77
CA PRO A 136 -43.00 11.87 56.52
C PRO A 136 -44.01 10.86 55.93
N PHE A 137 -44.83 11.26 54.95
CA PHE A 137 -45.92 10.44 54.43
C PHE A 137 -45.50 9.62 53.20
N ILE A 138 -45.74 8.31 53.29
CA ILE A 138 -45.38 7.21 52.36
C ILE A 138 -46.32 7.20 51.16
N GLY A 139 -45.80 6.99 49.94
CA GLY A 139 -46.61 6.87 48.72
C GLY A 139 -47.78 5.88 48.82
N LEU A 140 -47.48 4.58 48.89
CA LEU A 140 -48.45 3.48 48.84
C LEU A 140 -48.21 2.46 49.96
N VAL A 141 -49.24 2.16 50.76
CA VAL A 141 -49.21 1.14 51.81
C VAL A 141 -50.31 0.12 51.55
N LEU A 142 -49.94 -1.13 51.25
CA LEU A 142 -50.87 -2.21 50.94
C LEU A 142 -50.69 -3.35 51.94
N ALA A 143 -51.76 -3.75 52.63
CA ALA A 143 -51.69 -4.82 53.62
C ALA A 143 -52.88 -5.78 53.51
N SER A 144 -52.61 -7.07 53.37
CA SER A 144 -53.61 -8.12 53.21
C SER A 144 -53.09 -9.48 53.72
N ASP A 145 -53.93 -10.30 54.36
CA ASP A 145 -53.53 -11.68 54.69
C ASP A 145 -53.55 -12.60 53.44
N GLY A 146 -54.05 -12.12 52.29
CA GLY A 146 -54.01 -12.83 51.01
C GLY A 146 -53.00 -12.24 50.01
N ASP A 147 -53.40 -12.12 48.75
CA ASP A 147 -52.55 -11.65 47.65
C ASP A 147 -52.64 -10.13 47.49
N VAL A 148 -51.49 -9.49 47.21
CA VAL A 148 -51.39 -8.07 46.85
C VAL A 148 -50.83 -7.96 45.44
N THR A 149 -51.49 -7.19 44.57
CA THR A 149 -51.06 -6.97 43.18
C THR A 149 -50.97 -5.49 42.86
N VAL A 150 -49.81 -5.08 42.34
CA VAL A 150 -49.53 -3.73 41.86
C VAL A 150 -49.17 -3.84 40.38
N ARG A 151 -50.00 -3.29 39.49
CA ARG A 151 -49.79 -3.38 38.05
C ARG A 151 -49.84 -2.00 37.40
N ASN A 152 -48.96 -1.75 36.44
CA ASN A 152 -48.96 -0.50 35.68
C ASN A 152 -48.98 0.75 36.59
N VAL A 153 -48.25 0.68 37.71
CA VAL A 153 -48.15 1.79 38.67
C VAL A 153 -46.85 2.53 38.44
N SER A 154 -46.94 3.85 38.37
CA SER A 154 -45.76 4.72 38.33
C SER A 154 -45.63 5.50 39.63
N VAL A 155 -44.46 5.44 40.26
CA VAL A 155 -44.13 6.18 41.47
C VAL A 155 -42.85 6.96 41.22
N SER A 156 -42.90 8.29 41.34
CA SER A 156 -41.72 9.11 41.09
C SER A 156 -41.59 10.32 42.01
N ASP A 157 -40.36 10.83 42.14
CA ASP A 157 -40.07 12.11 42.79
C ASP A 157 -40.60 12.15 44.24
N ILE A 158 -40.33 11.09 45.00
CA ILE A 158 -40.73 11.00 46.41
C ILE A 158 -39.49 11.19 47.27
N ASP A 159 -39.44 12.35 47.95
CA ASP A 159 -38.45 12.62 48.98
C ASP A 159 -39.04 12.39 50.39
N ILE A 160 -38.52 11.37 51.09
CA ILE A 160 -39.01 10.97 52.42
C ILE A 160 -38.03 11.41 53.52
N GLN A 161 -38.51 12.22 54.48
CA GLN A 161 -37.72 12.62 55.64
C GLN A 161 -37.86 11.62 56.80
N TYR A 162 -36.73 11.38 57.48
CA TYR A 162 -36.59 10.49 58.63
C TYR A 162 -37.66 10.75 59.71
N VAL A 163 -38.48 9.74 60.02
CA VAL A 163 -39.33 9.73 61.21
C VAL A 163 -38.50 9.22 62.39
N TRP A 164 -38.17 10.13 63.31
CA TRP A 164 -37.72 9.84 64.68
C TRP A 164 -38.96 9.69 65.58
N PRO A 165 -39.08 8.79 66.58
CA PRO A 165 -38.05 8.08 67.36
C PRO A 165 -38.05 6.54 67.18
N PRO A 166 -37.13 5.78 67.82
CA PRO A 166 -36.82 4.39 67.47
C PRO A 166 -37.85 3.39 68.04
N ASP A 167 -37.96 2.27 67.32
CA ASP A 167 -38.69 1.02 67.58
C ASP A 167 -40.12 0.85 67.01
N PRO A 168 -40.40 -0.30 66.35
CA PRO A 168 -39.51 -1.45 66.17
C PRO A 168 -38.54 -1.27 64.97
N PRO A 169 -37.44 -2.05 64.90
CA PRO A 169 -36.43 -2.03 63.82
C PRO A 169 -36.95 -2.31 62.40
N ASP A 170 -38.27 -2.46 62.22
CA ASP A 170 -38.86 -3.03 61.01
C ASP A 170 -39.63 -2.02 60.14
N TYR A 171 -39.79 -0.75 60.54
CA TYR A 171 -40.56 0.26 59.77
C TYR A 171 -39.70 1.44 59.29
N HIS A 172 -38.78 1.16 58.36
CA HIS A 172 -38.13 2.19 57.55
C HIS A 172 -39.01 2.61 56.37
N PRO A 173 -38.94 3.88 55.93
CA PRO A 173 -39.79 4.38 54.87
C PRO A 173 -39.45 3.76 53.51
N ALA A 174 -40.48 3.44 52.74
CA ALA A 174 -40.39 3.05 51.34
C ALA A 174 -41.52 3.73 50.55
N ALA A 175 -41.40 3.85 49.22
CA ALA A 175 -42.48 4.41 48.41
C ALA A 175 -43.67 3.44 48.29
N LEU A 176 -43.41 2.14 48.22
CA LEU A 176 -44.38 1.06 48.38
C LEU A 176 -44.00 0.22 49.60
N LEU A 177 -44.87 0.21 50.60
CA LEU A 177 -44.82 -0.74 51.71
C LEU A 177 -45.91 -1.78 51.48
N ALA A 178 -45.53 -3.04 51.30
CA ALA A 178 -46.46 -4.13 51.00
C ALA A 178 -46.34 -5.28 52.01
N ASP A 179 -47.43 -5.63 52.68
CA ASP A 179 -47.54 -6.83 53.52
C ASP A 179 -48.61 -7.75 52.92
N ALA A 180 -48.18 -8.85 52.33
CA ALA A 180 -49.06 -9.82 51.69
C ALA A 180 -48.90 -11.18 52.37
N GLY A 181 -49.96 -11.74 52.94
CA GLY A 181 -49.88 -13.04 53.61
C GLY A 181 -49.56 -14.20 52.66
N ARG A 182 -49.72 -14.03 51.34
CA ARG A 182 -49.40 -15.04 50.32
C ARG A 182 -48.46 -14.53 49.22
N VAL A 183 -48.99 -13.88 48.18
CA VAL A 183 -48.19 -13.45 47.04
C VAL A 183 -48.27 -11.94 46.86
N LEU A 184 -47.10 -11.30 46.78
CA LEU A 184 -46.97 -9.93 46.27
C LEU A 184 -46.58 -9.96 44.80
N ARG A 185 -47.39 -9.35 43.93
CA ARG A 185 -47.11 -9.18 42.50
C ARG A 185 -46.85 -7.71 42.18
N ILE A 186 -45.76 -7.44 41.49
CA ILE A 186 -45.44 -6.13 40.92
C ILE A 186 -45.17 -6.32 39.42
N GLU A 187 -46.06 -5.78 38.60
CA GLU A 187 -46.09 -6.02 37.16
C GLU A 187 -46.07 -4.69 36.40
N ASP A 188 -45.22 -4.59 35.38
CA ASP A 188 -45.17 -3.44 34.46
C ASP A 188 -45.14 -2.08 35.17
N SER A 189 -44.48 -2.01 36.33
CA SER A 189 -44.51 -0.84 37.22
C SER A 189 -43.16 -0.12 37.26
N ARG A 190 -43.18 1.19 37.51
CA ARG A 190 -42.01 2.07 37.45
C ARG A 190 -41.82 2.85 38.74
N PHE A 191 -40.67 2.68 39.37
CA PHE A 191 -40.27 3.36 40.60
C PHE A 191 -38.99 4.16 40.36
N GLU A 192 -39.05 5.47 40.49
CA GLU A 192 -37.96 6.33 40.06
C GLU A 192 -37.71 7.54 40.96
N ARG A 193 -36.43 7.88 41.23
CA ARG A 193 -36.04 9.04 42.05
C ARG A 193 -36.74 9.08 43.41
N ILE A 194 -36.71 7.95 44.11
CA ILE A 194 -37.22 7.83 45.48
C ILE A 194 -36.01 7.92 46.41
N SER A 195 -36.04 8.81 47.40
CA SER A 195 -34.86 9.07 48.25
C SER A 195 -34.52 7.92 49.25
N THR A 196 -35.37 6.89 49.32
CA THR A 196 -35.22 5.67 50.12
C THR A 196 -35.52 4.42 49.27
N ALA A 197 -35.82 3.27 49.88
CA ALA A 197 -36.29 2.08 49.18
C ALA A 197 -37.54 2.39 48.33
N ALA A 198 -37.56 1.87 47.11
CA ALA A 198 -38.75 1.94 46.27
C ALA A 198 -39.83 0.99 46.78
N VAL A 199 -39.44 -0.25 47.10
CA VAL A 199 -40.34 -1.29 47.60
C VAL A 199 -39.73 -1.90 48.84
N ARG A 200 -40.54 -1.98 49.89
CA ARG A 200 -40.26 -2.83 51.03
C ARG A 200 -41.44 -3.75 51.27
N ALA A 201 -41.16 -5.04 51.31
CA ALA A 201 -42.22 -6.02 51.27
C ALA A 201 -41.99 -7.21 52.18
N ARG A 202 -43.10 -7.71 52.71
CA ARG A 202 -43.20 -8.99 53.38
C ARG A 202 -44.24 -9.85 52.67
N ALA A 203 -43.84 -11.06 52.27
CA ALA A 203 -44.76 -12.04 51.71
C ALA A 203 -44.18 -13.46 51.75
N ASP A 204 -45.02 -14.48 51.61
CA ASP A 204 -44.51 -15.85 51.36
C ASP A 204 -43.74 -15.89 50.03
N ARG A 205 -44.28 -15.22 49.02
CA ARG A 205 -43.67 -15.11 47.69
C ARG A 205 -43.80 -13.72 47.09
N MET A 206 -42.71 -13.23 46.52
CA MET A 206 -42.71 -12.03 45.68
C MET A 206 -42.55 -12.41 44.21
N GLU A 207 -43.31 -11.76 43.33
CA GLU A 207 -43.19 -11.86 41.88
C GLU A 207 -43.06 -10.45 41.31
N ILE A 208 -41.92 -10.15 40.69
CA ILE A 208 -41.70 -8.90 39.97
C ILE A 208 -41.49 -9.24 38.50
N SER A 209 -42.25 -8.59 37.61
CA SER A 209 -42.09 -8.76 36.16
C SER A 209 -42.25 -7.46 35.40
N GLY A 210 -41.44 -7.28 34.34
CA GLY A 210 -41.55 -6.13 33.43
C GLY A 210 -41.38 -4.76 34.10
N SER A 211 -40.83 -4.71 35.31
CA SER A 211 -40.82 -3.51 36.16
C SER A 211 -39.45 -2.85 36.19
N SER A 212 -39.42 -1.54 36.46
CA SER A 212 -38.18 -0.75 36.48
C SER A 212 -37.99 0.04 37.77
N PHE A 213 -36.77 0.00 38.31
CA PHE A 213 -36.34 0.69 39.53
C PHE A 213 -35.12 1.54 39.21
N VAL A 214 -35.29 2.85 39.12
CA VAL A 214 -34.27 3.76 38.58
C VAL A 214 -33.94 4.88 39.59
N GLU A 215 -32.66 5.07 39.89
CA GLU A 215 -32.17 6.18 40.73
C GLU A 215 -32.82 6.24 42.12
N ASN A 216 -33.07 5.10 42.75
CA ASN A 216 -33.63 5.06 44.11
C ASN A 216 -32.54 4.99 45.19
N GLY A 217 -32.81 5.56 46.37
CA GLY A 217 -31.96 5.60 47.54
C GLY A 217 -31.14 6.91 47.72
N ASP A 218 -30.07 6.82 48.52
CA ASP A 218 -29.07 7.88 48.84
C ASP A 218 -29.48 9.04 49.78
N TYR A 219 -30.59 8.96 50.53
CA TYR A 219 -30.90 9.98 51.54
C TYR A 219 -30.12 9.80 52.86
N ASN A 220 -29.25 10.76 53.18
CA ASN A 220 -28.62 10.97 54.49
C ASN A 220 -27.93 9.74 55.14
N GLY A 221 -27.46 8.79 54.34
CA GLY A 221 -26.65 7.68 54.85
C GLY A 221 -27.45 6.50 55.46
N LEU A 222 -28.77 6.45 55.29
CA LEU A 222 -29.66 5.45 55.91
C LEU A 222 -30.49 4.63 54.90
N SER A 223 -30.06 4.55 53.64
CA SER A 223 -30.83 3.92 52.57
C SER A 223 -30.70 2.39 52.55
N TYR A 224 -31.82 1.72 52.31
CA TYR A 224 -31.95 0.30 52.01
C TYR A 224 -31.81 0.04 50.49
N ALA A 225 -31.89 -1.21 50.07
CA ALA A 225 -31.95 -1.56 48.65
C ALA A 225 -33.21 -0.94 47.99
N ALA A 226 -33.17 -0.73 46.67
CA ALA A 226 -34.35 -0.27 45.94
C ALA A 226 -35.54 -1.20 46.17
N VAL A 227 -35.31 -2.51 46.20
CA VAL A 227 -36.28 -3.52 46.62
C VAL A 227 -35.71 -4.31 47.78
N ASP A 228 -36.36 -4.23 48.93
CA ASP A 228 -36.05 -4.98 50.14
C ASP A 228 -37.19 -5.97 50.44
N PHE A 229 -36.89 -7.27 50.44
CA PHE A 229 -37.88 -8.32 50.58
C PHE A 229 -37.56 -9.30 51.70
N ALA A 230 -38.51 -9.45 52.63
CA ALA A 230 -38.50 -10.47 53.67
C ALA A 230 -39.56 -11.55 53.39
N GLY A 231 -39.14 -12.75 52.99
CA GLY A 231 -40.07 -13.84 52.65
C GLY A 231 -39.45 -15.21 52.43
N TYR A 232 -40.21 -16.14 51.81
CA TYR A 232 -39.76 -17.50 51.54
C TYR A 232 -39.28 -17.77 50.12
N SER A 233 -39.81 -17.08 49.10
CA SER A 233 -39.34 -17.21 47.70
C SER A 233 -39.55 -15.91 46.91
N ALA A 234 -38.76 -15.69 45.87
CA ALA A 234 -38.90 -14.52 45.00
C ALA A 234 -38.67 -14.90 43.53
N SER A 235 -39.45 -14.36 42.62
CA SER A 235 -39.28 -14.53 41.17
C SER A 235 -39.22 -13.16 40.51
N ILE A 236 -38.04 -12.78 40.04
CA ILE A 236 -37.77 -11.49 39.40
C ILE A 236 -37.45 -11.76 37.94
N ILE A 237 -38.29 -11.27 37.04
CA ILE A 237 -38.25 -11.61 35.61
C ILE A 237 -38.26 -10.35 34.76
N ASN A 238 -37.37 -10.26 33.77
CA ASN A 238 -37.37 -9.19 32.75
C ASN A 238 -37.50 -7.78 33.34
N SER A 239 -36.83 -7.54 34.48
CA SER A 239 -36.93 -6.29 35.24
C SER A 239 -35.61 -5.54 35.23
N HIS A 240 -35.69 -4.22 35.36
CA HIS A 240 -34.57 -3.31 35.19
C HIS A 240 -34.27 -2.54 36.47
N PHE A 241 -33.01 -2.56 36.90
CA PHE A 241 -32.52 -1.86 38.08
C PHE A 241 -31.32 -1.01 37.70
N GLN A 242 -31.49 0.32 37.70
CA GLN A 242 -30.44 1.24 37.25
C GLN A 242 -30.14 2.33 38.26
N GLY A 243 -28.86 2.57 38.55
CA GLY A 243 -28.42 3.73 39.31
C GLY A 243 -28.91 3.78 40.76
N ASN A 244 -29.37 2.66 41.31
CA ASN A 244 -29.88 2.61 42.68
C ASN A 244 -28.72 2.57 43.69
N LYS A 245 -28.92 3.19 44.85
CA LYS A 245 -27.86 3.39 45.84
C LYS A 245 -28.30 3.01 47.25
N SER A 246 -27.45 2.26 47.93
CA SER A 246 -27.62 1.94 49.35
C SER A 246 -26.44 2.48 50.17
N ALA A 247 -26.76 3.28 51.18
CA ALA A 247 -25.79 3.74 52.16
C ALA A 247 -25.74 2.84 53.40
N SER A 248 -26.70 1.91 53.56
CA SER A 248 -26.70 0.92 54.63
C SER A 248 -25.51 -0.01 54.52
N VAL A 249 -24.88 -0.30 55.67
CA VAL A 249 -23.81 -1.30 55.78
C VAL A 249 -24.31 -2.74 55.63
N GLN A 250 -25.62 -2.95 55.41
CA GLN A 250 -26.23 -4.29 55.32
C GLN A 250 -27.01 -4.55 54.02
N ALA A 251 -27.27 -3.55 53.17
CA ALA A 251 -28.14 -3.72 52.00
C ALA A 251 -27.44 -3.46 50.65
N PRO A 252 -27.78 -4.21 49.59
CA PRO A 252 -27.32 -3.99 48.22
C PRO A 252 -27.90 -2.71 47.62
N GLY A 253 -27.39 -2.27 46.46
CA GLY A 253 -27.92 -1.09 45.76
C GLY A 253 -29.32 -1.32 45.18
N ALA A 254 -29.55 -2.48 44.53
CA ALA A 254 -30.79 -2.75 43.83
C ALA A 254 -31.75 -3.69 44.58
N LEU A 255 -31.34 -4.94 44.82
CA LEU A 255 -32.27 -5.99 45.25
C LEU A 255 -31.70 -6.77 46.44
N ASP A 256 -32.37 -6.65 47.59
CA ASP A 256 -32.07 -7.41 48.79
C ASP A 256 -33.10 -8.53 49.00
N LEU A 257 -32.61 -9.77 48.89
CA LEU A 257 -33.38 -10.97 49.21
C LEU A 257 -32.83 -11.54 50.51
N ASP A 258 -33.06 -10.82 51.61
CA ASP A 258 -32.74 -11.27 52.96
C ASP A 258 -33.89 -12.13 53.50
N MET A 259 -33.63 -13.42 53.60
CA MET A 259 -34.68 -14.39 53.88
C MET A 259 -34.33 -15.18 55.14
N SER A 260 -33.68 -14.48 56.08
CA SER A 260 -33.17 -14.98 57.36
C SER A 260 -34.19 -14.91 58.51
N LEU A 261 -35.49 -15.02 58.22
CA LEU A 261 -36.53 -15.04 59.27
C LEU A 261 -36.33 -16.25 60.20
N VAL A 262 -35.68 -16.00 61.34
CA VAL A 262 -35.38 -16.99 62.38
C VAL A 262 -36.69 -17.39 63.06
N GLY A 263 -36.99 -18.69 63.08
CA GLY A 263 -38.11 -19.25 63.86
C GLY A 263 -39.36 -19.65 63.06
N LEU A 264 -39.27 -19.66 61.72
CA LEU A 264 -40.32 -20.19 60.86
C LEU A 264 -40.15 -21.71 60.64
N PRO A 265 -41.24 -22.47 60.40
CA PRO A 265 -41.13 -23.89 60.12
C PRO A 265 -40.32 -24.15 58.85
N THR A 266 -39.66 -25.31 58.75
CA THR A 266 -38.99 -25.72 57.51
C THR A 266 -40.02 -25.80 56.38
N VAL A 267 -39.87 -24.96 55.36
CA VAL A 267 -40.76 -24.95 54.18
C VAL A 267 -40.00 -25.55 53.00
N THR A 268 -40.65 -26.49 52.29
CA THR A 268 -40.23 -26.86 50.94
C THR A 268 -40.81 -25.80 50.01
N GLY A 269 -39.95 -24.95 49.45
CA GLY A 269 -40.40 -23.75 48.73
C GLY A 269 -40.18 -23.82 47.22
N GLN A 270 -40.88 -22.92 46.53
CA GLN A 270 -40.67 -22.62 45.11
C GLN A 270 -39.32 -21.92 44.92
N PRO A 271 -38.52 -22.27 43.91
CA PRO A 271 -37.17 -21.72 43.75
C PRO A 271 -37.17 -20.20 43.69
N THR A 272 -36.13 -19.58 44.24
CA THR A 272 -35.87 -18.16 44.02
C THR A 272 -35.28 -18.00 42.62
N ARG A 273 -35.91 -17.20 41.76
CA ARG A 273 -35.54 -17.02 40.36
C ARG A 273 -35.19 -15.58 40.04
N LEU A 274 -34.07 -15.41 39.36
CA LEU A 274 -33.69 -14.17 38.70
C LEU A 274 -33.49 -14.51 37.23
N THR A 275 -34.39 -14.06 36.36
CA THR A 275 -34.34 -14.39 34.93
C THR A 275 -34.48 -13.17 34.02
N GLY A 276 -33.56 -12.97 33.08
CA GLY A 276 -33.71 -11.89 32.08
C GLY A 276 -33.59 -10.48 32.64
N ASN A 277 -33.05 -10.31 33.86
CA ASN A 277 -32.99 -8.99 34.50
C ASN A 277 -31.73 -8.22 34.13
N VAL A 278 -31.82 -6.90 34.23
CA VAL A 278 -30.72 -5.98 33.90
C VAL A 278 -30.42 -5.11 35.12
N PHE A 279 -29.17 -5.17 35.59
CA PHE A 279 -28.67 -4.43 36.75
C PHE A 279 -27.49 -3.54 36.33
N ILE A 280 -27.73 -2.22 36.24
CA ILE A 280 -26.76 -1.26 35.73
C ILE A 280 -26.43 -0.21 36.80
N ASP A 281 -25.14 0.03 37.05
CA ASP A 281 -24.64 1.15 37.86
C ASP A 281 -25.24 1.25 39.28
N ASN A 282 -25.61 0.11 39.87
CA ASN A 282 -26.11 0.07 41.25
C ASN A 282 -24.95 0.06 42.23
N ASN A 283 -25.05 0.83 43.31
CA ASN A 283 -23.92 1.09 44.21
C ASN A 283 -24.30 0.87 45.68
N THR A 284 -23.45 0.19 46.42
CA THR A 284 -23.56 0.07 47.88
C THR A 284 -22.21 0.18 48.56
N SER A 285 -22.21 0.67 49.80
CA SER A 285 -21.04 0.59 50.68
C SER A 285 -20.85 -0.79 51.34
N SER A 286 -21.80 -1.72 51.13
CA SER A 286 -21.86 -3.07 51.70
C SER A 286 -21.63 -4.18 50.65
N SER A 287 -22.42 -5.25 50.68
CA SER A 287 -22.31 -6.43 49.81
C SER A 287 -23.42 -6.47 48.76
N GLY A 288 -23.08 -6.94 47.55
CA GLY A 288 -24.01 -7.06 46.42
C GLY A 288 -24.30 -5.71 45.79
N GLY A 289 -23.45 -5.22 44.87
CA GLY A 289 -23.65 -3.89 44.27
C GLY A 289 -25.02 -3.76 43.63
N ALA A 290 -25.43 -4.81 42.90
CA ALA A 290 -26.80 -4.98 42.46
C ALA A 290 -27.61 -5.86 43.43
N VAL A 291 -27.21 -7.12 43.59
CA VAL A 291 -28.06 -8.14 44.22
C VAL A 291 -27.37 -8.79 45.41
N ARG A 292 -28.10 -8.92 46.52
CA ARG A 292 -27.73 -9.72 47.68
C ARG A 292 -28.78 -10.80 47.93
N ILE A 293 -28.35 -12.05 48.07
CA ILE A 293 -29.21 -13.17 48.48
C ILE A 293 -28.59 -13.89 49.68
N GLU A 294 -29.28 -13.90 50.82
CA GLU A 294 -28.82 -14.56 52.05
C GLU A 294 -29.85 -15.56 52.60
N ARG A 295 -29.40 -16.80 52.85
CA ARG A 295 -30.24 -17.91 53.30
C ARG A 295 -29.53 -18.83 54.27
N HIS A 296 -29.93 -18.86 55.54
CA HIS A 296 -29.20 -19.58 56.58
C HIS A 296 -30.05 -20.57 57.37
N THR A 297 -30.37 -21.74 56.78
CA THR A 297 -30.66 -23.04 57.48
C THR A 297 -32.10 -23.58 57.61
N GLN A 298 -33.15 -22.96 57.06
CA GLN A 298 -34.55 -23.48 57.16
C GLN A 298 -35.30 -23.69 55.82
N TYR A 299 -34.61 -23.52 54.69
CA TYR A 299 -35.20 -23.58 53.36
C TYR A 299 -34.68 -24.77 52.55
N LEU A 300 -35.60 -25.61 52.05
CA LEU A 300 -35.29 -26.65 51.05
C LEU A 300 -35.69 -26.10 49.68
N GLY A 301 -34.70 -25.80 48.83
CA GLY A 301 -34.97 -25.35 47.46
C GLY A 301 -33.73 -24.92 46.69
N GLU A 302 -33.97 -24.33 45.53
CA GLU A 302 -32.95 -23.93 44.55
C GLU A 302 -32.98 -22.41 44.34
N ILE A 303 -31.82 -21.84 44.03
CA ILE A 303 -31.67 -20.47 43.55
C ILE A 303 -31.24 -20.57 42.08
N GLU A 304 -32.08 -20.07 41.18
CA GLU A 304 -31.82 -20.03 39.73
C GLU A 304 -31.51 -18.58 39.32
N ILE A 305 -30.33 -18.37 38.74
CA ILE A 305 -29.90 -17.07 38.19
C ILE A 305 -29.56 -17.31 36.73
N ASP A 306 -30.41 -16.80 35.84
CA ASP A 306 -30.47 -17.20 34.44
C ASP A 306 -30.60 -15.98 33.50
N HIS A 307 -29.76 -15.83 32.48
CA HIS A 307 -29.88 -14.74 31.50
C HIS A 307 -29.93 -13.32 32.10
N ASN A 308 -29.17 -13.03 33.17
CA ASN A 308 -29.13 -11.69 33.75
C ASN A 308 -27.88 -10.94 33.32
N LEU A 309 -28.02 -9.63 33.14
CA LEU A 309 -26.93 -8.70 32.86
C LEU A 309 -26.59 -7.87 34.11
N PHE A 310 -25.34 -7.88 34.52
CA PHE A 310 -24.78 -7.08 35.61
C PHE A 310 -23.64 -6.20 35.09
N ARG A 311 -23.89 -4.89 35.00
CA ARG A 311 -22.93 -3.92 34.47
C ARG A 311 -22.67 -2.77 35.43
N GLY A 312 -21.41 -2.39 35.61
CA GLY A 312 -21.07 -1.13 36.28
C GLY A 312 -21.43 -1.07 37.77
N ASN A 313 -21.84 -2.19 38.38
CA ASN A 313 -22.29 -2.19 39.76
C ASN A 313 -21.09 -2.15 40.71
N LYS A 314 -21.25 -1.45 41.84
CA LYS A 314 -20.16 -1.17 42.78
C LYS A 314 -20.52 -1.60 44.19
N ALA A 315 -19.62 -2.32 44.86
CA ALA A 315 -19.79 -2.76 46.24
C ALA A 315 -18.47 -2.90 46.98
N ARG A 316 -18.51 -3.10 48.30
CA ARG A 316 -17.35 -3.57 49.07
C ARG A 316 -17.09 -5.08 48.90
N SER A 317 -18.12 -5.83 48.51
CA SER A 317 -18.07 -7.29 48.39
C SER A 317 -19.14 -7.81 47.42
N GLY A 318 -18.75 -8.45 46.32
CA GLY A 318 -19.71 -8.89 45.30
C GLY A 318 -20.20 -7.71 44.47
N GLY A 319 -19.35 -7.24 43.54
CA GLY A 319 -19.59 -6.01 42.78
C GLY A 319 -20.95 -6.03 42.05
N GLY A 320 -21.29 -7.14 41.41
CA GLY A 320 -22.63 -7.38 40.87
C GLY A 320 -23.50 -8.18 41.85
N LEU A 321 -22.99 -9.35 42.28
CA LEU A 321 -23.78 -10.34 43.00
C LEU A 321 -23.07 -10.83 44.27
N TYR A 322 -23.82 -10.87 45.36
CA TYR A 322 -23.44 -11.54 46.60
C TYR A 322 -24.44 -12.64 46.96
N LEU A 323 -23.92 -13.85 47.16
CA LEU A 323 -24.68 -15.03 47.58
C LEU A 323 -24.15 -15.58 48.89
N SER A 324 -25.05 -15.92 49.81
CA SER A 324 -24.75 -16.69 51.02
C SER A 324 -25.84 -17.72 51.27
N THR A 325 -25.49 -19.00 51.30
CA THR A 325 -26.46 -20.11 51.32
C THR A 325 -26.18 -21.14 52.42
N GLY A 326 -27.26 -21.72 52.95
CA GLY A 326 -27.24 -22.78 53.95
C GLY A 326 -27.09 -24.17 53.32
N SER A 327 -26.87 -25.18 54.17
CA SER A 327 -26.42 -26.54 53.79
C SER A 327 -27.41 -27.36 52.94
N MET A 328 -28.59 -26.84 52.63
CA MET A 328 -29.63 -27.54 51.86
C MET A 328 -29.98 -26.85 50.52
N ILE A 329 -29.29 -25.76 50.17
CA ILE A 329 -29.65 -24.93 49.02
C ILE A 329 -28.67 -25.12 47.88
N ARG A 330 -29.19 -25.41 46.69
CA ARG A 330 -28.41 -25.48 45.45
C ARG A 330 -28.53 -24.16 44.70
N VAL A 331 -27.43 -23.72 44.11
CA VAL A 331 -27.39 -22.53 43.26
C VAL A 331 -27.07 -22.97 41.83
N LEU A 332 -27.96 -22.62 40.89
CA LEU A 332 -27.75 -22.77 39.46
C LEU A 332 -27.62 -21.38 38.83
N MET A 333 -26.41 -21.06 38.34
CA MET A 333 -26.11 -19.82 37.64
C MET A 333 -25.79 -20.14 36.19
N ARG A 334 -26.58 -19.64 35.23
CA ARG A 334 -26.30 -19.88 33.82
C ARG A 334 -26.61 -18.70 32.91
N ASN A 335 -25.86 -18.57 31.82
CA ASN A 335 -26.06 -17.53 30.81
C ASN A 335 -26.07 -16.10 31.35
N ASN A 336 -25.37 -15.83 32.44
CA ASN A 336 -25.30 -14.47 32.98
C ASN A 336 -24.07 -13.75 32.46
N VAL A 337 -24.20 -12.45 32.26
CA VAL A 337 -23.14 -11.57 31.79
C VAL A 337 -22.80 -10.56 32.89
N PHE A 338 -21.53 -10.48 33.26
CA PHE A 338 -20.99 -9.58 34.27
C PHE A 338 -19.80 -8.81 33.72
N PHE A 339 -19.91 -7.48 33.57
CA PHE A 339 -18.77 -6.65 33.18
C PHE A 339 -18.75 -5.27 33.79
N ASP A 340 -17.56 -4.68 33.87
CA ASP A 340 -17.30 -3.37 34.49
C ASP A 340 -17.82 -3.25 35.93
N ASN A 341 -18.09 -4.35 36.63
CA ASN A 341 -18.44 -4.31 38.05
C ASN A 341 -17.19 -4.08 38.89
N GLU A 342 -17.33 -3.31 39.96
CA GLU A 342 -16.23 -2.85 40.79
C GLU A 342 -16.39 -3.29 42.26
N VAL A 343 -15.32 -3.85 42.83
CA VAL A 343 -15.22 -4.11 44.27
C VAL A 343 -14.23 -3.15 44.90
N ASP A 344 -14.70 -2.19 45.69
CA ASP A 344 -13.90 -1.06 46.19
C ASP A 344 -14.08 -0.80 47.71
N THR A 345 -13.24 0.07 48.25
CA THR A 345 -13.10 0.42 49.67
C THR A 345 -13.97 1.59 50.14
N LEU A 346 -15.10 1.87 49.47
CA LEU A 346 -15.98 3.04 49.71
C LEU A 346 -16.32 3.33 51.19
N SER A 347 -16.19 2.35 52.10
CA SER A 347 -16.50 2.44 53.54
C SER A 347 -15.32 2.17 54.51
N GLY A 348 -14.06 2.27 54.07
CA GLY A 348 -12.88 2.26 54.97
C GLY A 348 -12.47 0.89 55.54
N GLY A 349 -12.93 -0.21 54.92
CA GLY A 349 -12.49 -1.58 55.21
C GLY A 349 -11.81 -2.22 54.00
N ALA A 350 -10.98 -3.26 54.23
CA ALA A 350 -10.38 -4.01 53.14
C ALA A 350 -11.47 -4.58 52.20
N PRO A 351 -11.33 -4.44 50.89
CA PRO A 351 -12.30 -4.95 49.92
C PRO A 351 -12.22 -6.47 49.92
N GLN A 352 -13.37 -7.13 49.89
CA GLN A 352 -13.45 -8.58 50.00
C GLN A 352 -14.38 -9.13 48.91
N GLY A 353 -13.83 -9.61 47.81
CA GLY A 353 -14.67 -10.36 46.86
C GLY A 353 -14.18 -10.31 45.44
N ALA A 354 -15.13 -10.51 44.53
CA ALA A 354 -15.03 -10.40 43.09
C ALA A 354 -16.37 -9.81 42.57
N ALA A 355 -16.55 -9.70 41.25
CA ALA A 355 -17.86 -9.34 40.68
C ALA A 355 -18.98 -10.26 41.20
N VAL A 356 -18.69 -11.56 41.30
CA VAL A 356 -19.55 -12.55 41.95
C VAL A 356 -18.87 -13.09 43.20
N ARG A 357 -19.50 -12.91 44.36
CA ARG A 357 -19.06 -13.54 45.61
C ARG A 357 -20.11 -14.53 46.10
N ALA A 358 -19.70 -15.78 46.31
CA ALA A 358 -20.61 -16.85 46.71
C ALA A 358 -20.08 -17.63 47.91
N HIS A 359 -20.83 -17.61 49.02
CA HIS A 359 -20.64 -18.51 50.16
C HIS A 359 -21.66 -19.64 50.05
N VAL A 360 -21.16 -20.86 49.84
CA VAL A 360 -21.99 -21.99 49.43
C VAL A 360 -21.75 -23.15 50.38
N ALA A 361 -22.84 -23.70 50.92
CA ALA A 361 -22.77 -24.81 51.87
C ALA A 361 -23.19 -26.16 51.27
N LYS A 362 -23.88 -26.19 50.12
CA LYS A 362 -24.29 -27.43 49.44
C LYS A 362 -23.77 -27.55 48.02
N GLU A 363 -24.23 -26.71 47.10
CA GLU A 363 -23.84 -26.84 45.69
C GLU A 363 -23.95 -25.51 44.94
N LEU A 364 -22.93 -25.20 44.14
CA LEU A 364 -22.94 -24.15 43.13
C LEU A 364 -22.62 -24.77 41.76
N ARG A 365 -23.52 -24.58 40.80
CA ARG A 365 -23.33 -24.91 39.39
C ARG A 365 -23.34 -23.62 38.58
N ALA A 366 -22.20 -23.20 38.05
CA ALA A 366 -22.13 -22.09 37.11
C ALA A 366 -21.84 -22.63 35.70
N LEU A 367 -22.73 -22.38 34.76
CA LEU A 367 -22.67 -22.91 33.39
C LEU A 367 -22.78 -21.77 32.39
N ASN A 368 -21.90 -21.67 31.41
CA ASN A 368 -22.09 -20.72 30.29
C ASN A 368 -22.30 -19.26 30.75
N ASN A 369 -21.55 -18.79 31.74
CA ASN A 369 -21.56 -17.38 32.14
C ASN A 369 -20.35 -16.65 31.53
N THR A 370 -20.51 -15.36 31.21
CA THR A 370 -19.41 -14.47 30.80
C THR A 370 -19.17 -13.45 31.91
N ILE A 371 -18.02 -13.54 32.58
CA ILE A 371 -17.61 -12.64 33.65
C ILE A 371 -16.26 -12.04 33.27
N SER A 372 -16.29 -10.84 32.69
CA SER A 372 -15.12 -10.20 32.07
C SER A 372 -15.03 -8.72 32.40
N PHE A 373 -13.82 -8.17 32.37
CA PHE A 373 -13.59 -6.73 32.59
C PHE A 373 -14.05 -6.19 33.95
N ASN A 374 -14.18 -7.05 34.97
CA ASN A 374 -14.50 -6.61 36.32
C ASN A 374 -13.23 -6.26 37.10
N THR A 375 -13.34 -5.31 38.03
CA THR A 375 -12.19 -4.80 38.81
C THR A 375 -12.39 -5.02 40.30
N THR A 376 -11.40 -5.63 40.96
CA THR A 376 -11.37 -5.78 42.42
C THR A 376 -10.19 -5.00 43.00
N HIS A 377 -10.45 -4.05 43.88
CA HIS A 377 -9.42 -3.24 44.54
C HIS A 377 -8.76 -3.93 45.76
N GLY A 378 -8.61 -5.25 45.70
CA GLY A 378 -8.17 -6.12 46.81
C GLY A 378 -7.27 -7.27 46.36
N SER A 379 -6.98 -8.19 47.29
CA SER A 379 -6.10 -9.35 47.08
C SER A 379 -6.84 -10.63 46.64
N ASN A 380 -8.12 -10.53 46.27
CA ASN A 380 -8.96 -11.67 45.86
C ASN A 380 -9.08 -11.70 44.34
N SER A 381 -9.99 -12.49 43.77
CA SER A 381 -10.22 -12.56 42.32
C SER A 381 -11.03 -11.38 41.75
N GLY A 382 -10.88 -11.12 40.46
CA GLY A 382 -11.67 -10.14 39.71
C GLY A 382 -13.05 -10.68 39.30
N ALA A 383 -13.14 -11.91 38.81
CA ALA A 383 -14.37 -12.47 38.25
C ALA A 383 -15.26 -13.11 39.34
N MET A 384 -14.80 -14.20 39.94
CA MET A 384 -15.60 -15.00 40.88
C MET A 384 -14.81 -15.43 42.11
N HIS A 385 -15.40 -15.27 43.29
CA HIS A 385 -14.86 -15.73 44.57
C HIS A 385 -15.88 -16.64 45.27
N VAL A 386 -15.56 -17.93 45.36
CA VAL A 386 -16.37 -18.96 46.01
C VAL A 386 -15.75 -19.39 47.35
N ASN A 387 -16.58 -19.47 48.39
CA ASN A 387 -16.24 -19.99 49.70
C ASN A 387 -17.08 -21.24 50.02
N SER A 388 -16.46 -22.41 50.14
CA SER A 388 -17.13 -23.65 50.52
C SER A 388 -17.25 -23.77 52.04
N ALA A 389 -18.48 -23.89 52.55
CA ALA A 389 -18.75 -23.86 53.99
C ALA A 389 -18.69 -25.23 54.68
N SER A 390 -18.70 -26.35 53.94
CA SER A 390 -18.71 -27.70 54.53
C SER A 390 -18.08 -28.78 53.63
N LEU A 391 -17.75 -29.93 54.23
CA LEU A 391 -17.27 -31.17 53.58
C LEU A 391 -18.17 -31.65 52.43
N ASP A 392 -19.47 -31.37 52.47
CA ASP A 392 -20.46 -31.83 51.48
C ASP A 392 -20.69 -30.83 50.33
N THR A 393 -19.88 -29.77 50.25
CA THR A 393 -20.03 -28.70 49.26
C THR A 393 -19.49 -29.15 47.90
N ALA A 394 -20.28 -28.98 46.84
CA ALA A 394 -19.85 -29.14 45.46
C ALA A 394 -19.80 -27.79 44.72
N VAL A 395 -18.68 -27.49 44.05
CA VAL A 395 -18.53 -26.33 43.17
C VAL A 395 -18.25 -26.83 41.76
N VAL A 396 -19.16 -26.58 40.84
CA VAL A 396 -19.10 -27.05 39.46
C VAL A 396 -19.18 -25.85 38.53
N LEU A 397 -18.10 -25.57 37.81
CA LEU A 397 -18.05 -24.52 36.80
C LEU A 397 -17.80 -25.18 35.44
N HIS A 398 -18.71 -25.04 34.48
CA HIS A 398 -18.49 -25.50 33.11
C HIS A 398 -18.74 -24.40 32.09
N ASN A 399 -17.94 -24.38 31.02
CA ASN A 399 -18.15 -23.52 29.85
C ASN A 399 -18.27 -22.03 30.18
N ASN A 400 -17.65 -21.54 31.27
CA ASN A 400 -17.70 -20.12 31.63
C ASN A 400 -16.50 -19.38 31.05
N ILE A 401 -16.70 -18.12 30.66
CA ILE A 401 -15.61 -17.16 30.41
C ILE A 401 -15.38 -16.38 31.69
N LEU A 402 -14.20 -16.54 32.29
CA LEU A 402 -13.71 -15.78 33.43
C LEU A 402 -12.36 -15.19 33.02
N ARG A 403 -12.37 -14.11 32.23
CA ARG A 403 -11.16 -13.55 31.58
C ARG A 403 -11.21 -12.04 31.51
N HIS A 404 -10.05 -11.41 31.41
CA HIS A 404 -9.88 -9.95 31.39
C HIS A 404 -10.36 -9.25 32.66
N ASN A 405 -10.40 -9.95 33.79
CA ASN A 405 -10.70 -9.33 35.09
C ASN A 405 -9.40 -8.89 35.77
N ARG A 406 -9.48 -7.86 36.61
CA ARG A 406 -8.31 -7.21 37.20
C ARG A 406 -8.37 -7.16 38.72
N THR A 407 -7.21 -7.33 39.35
CA THR A 407 -7.00 -7.08 40.79
C THR A 407 -5.92 -6.01 40.97
N THR A 408 -6.14 -5.04 41.86
CA THR A 408 -5.20 -3.89 41.99
C THR A 408 -4.04 -4.15 42.94
N VAL A 409 -4.16 -5.08 43.89
CA VAL A 409 -3.13 -5.34 44.90
C VAL A 409 -1.92 -6.08 44.33
N TYR A 410 -2.12 -6.91 43.30
CA TYR A 410 -1.02 -7.66 42.68
C TYR A 410 -0.62 -7.11 41.30
N MET A 411 -1.41 -6.21 40.71
CA MET A 411 -1.20 -5.69 39.34
C MET A 411 -0.97 -6.79 38.29
N LEU A 412 -1.42 -8.02 38.58
CA LEU A 412 -1.39 -9.13 37.65
C LEU A 412 -2.73 -9.10 36.91
N GLU A 413 -2.68 -8.97 35.59
CA GLU A 413 -3.76 -9.43 34.74
C GLU A 413 -3.91 -10.95 34.99
N ASP A 414 -5.14 -11.47 35.08
CA ASP A 414 -5.50 -12.91 35.18
C ASP A 414 -5.74 -13.55 36.57
N ASP A 415 -6.05 -12.78 37.62
CA ASP A 415 -6.59 -13.34 38.90
C ASP A 415 -8.12 -13.53 38.80
N ASP A 416 -8.59 -14.43 37.93
CA ASP A 416 -10.02 -14.52 37.56
C ASP A 416 -10.90 -15.29 38.55
N LEU A 417 -10.41 -16.40 39.12
CA LEU A 417 -11.21 -17.31 39.95
C LEU A 417 -10.52 -17.65 41.27
N MET A 418 -11.21 -17.42 42.39
CA MET A 418 -10.76 -17.82 43.72
C MET A 418 -11.76 -18.80 44.34
N ILE A 419 -11.27 -19.96 44.77
CA ILE A 419 -12.07 -20.95 45.53
C ILE A 419 -11.33 -21.26 46.83
N GLN A 420 -11.97 -20.99 47.96
CA GLN A 420 -11.46 -21.27 49.30
C GLN A 420 -12.53 -21.94 50.17
N GLY A 421 -12.15 -22.49 51.32
CA GLY A 421 -13.10 -23.12 52.24
C GLY A 421 -12.63 -24.51 52.66
N ASP A 422 -13.59 -25.41 52.89
CA ASP A 422 -13.33 -26.78 53.36
C ASP A 422 -12.46 -27.57 52.35
N PRO A 423 -11.33 -28.16 52.79
CA PRO A 423 -10.44 -28.91 51.92
C PRO A 423 -11.04 -30.20 51.38
N ASN A 424 -12.19 -30.69 51.84
CA ASN A 424 -12.86 -31.86 51.24
C ASN A 424 -14.03 -31.51 50.34
N ALA A 425 -14.28 -30.22 50.08
CA ALA A 425 -15.24 -29.82 49.06
C ALA A 425 -14.84 -30.39 47.68
N THR A 426 -15.83 -30.80 46.89
CA THR A 426 -15.60 -31.27 45.52
C THR A 426 -15.60 -30.07 44.57
N VAL A 427 -14.52 -29.89 43.81
CA VAL A 427 -14.43 -28.80 42.83
C VAL A 427 -14.22 -29.38 41.44
N VAL A 428 -15.11 -29.03 40.51
CA VAL A 428 -15.10 -29.51 39.13
C VAL A 428 -15.13 -28.32 38.17
N LEU A 429 -14.04 -28.15 37.44
CA LEU A 429 -13.87 -27.15 36.40
C LEU A 429 -13.76 -27.90 35.06
N ARG A 430 -14.63 -27.57 34.09
CA ARG A 430 -14.53 -28.13 32.73
C ARG A 430 -14.73 -27.08 31.67
N ASN A 431 -13.84 -27.05 30.67
CA ASN A 431 -13.97 -26.18 29.49
C ASN A 431 -14.23 -24.70 29.84
N ASN A 432 -13.72 -24.23 30.97
CA ASN A 432 -13.81 -22.81 31.31
C ASN A 432 -12.63 -22.08 30.65
N ASN A 433 -12.90 -20.87 30.17
CA ASN A 433 -11.88 -19.93 29.75
C ASN A 433 -11.40 -19.13 30.95
N ILE A 434 -10.20 -19.46 31.44
CA ILE A 434 -9.60 -18.90 32.66
C ILE A 434 -8.11 -18.66 32.39
N GLY A 435 -7.58 -17.52 32.85
CA GLY A 435 -6.16 -17.19 32.73
C GLY A 435 -5.20 -18.15 33.48
N VAL A 436 -3.91 -17.85 33.38
CA VAL A 436 -2.82 -18.79 33.73
C VAL A 436 -2.53 -18.92 35.24
N GLN A 437 -3.17 -18.14 36.13
CA GLN A 437 -2.83 -18.09 37.55
C GLN A 437 -3.99 -18.34 38.55
N ARG A 438 -3.59 -19.00 39.65
CA ARG A 438 -4.16 -18.93 41.02
C ARG A 438 -5.62 -19.37 41.21
N VAL A 439 -5.90 -20.66 40.97
CA VAL A 439 -6.74 -21.38 41.94
C VAL A 439 -5.92 -21.43 43.24
N PHE A 440 -6.08 -20.44 44.12
CA PHE A 440 -5.53 -20.48 45.48
C PHE A 440 -6.58 -21.03 46.41
N PRO A 441 -6.55 -22.33 46.65
CA PRO A 441 -7.16 -22.81 47.86
C PRO A 441 -6.19 -22.43 48.99
N ARG A 442 -6.64 -21.61 49.93
CA ARG A 442 -5.92 -21.42 51.21
C ARG A 442 -5.68 -22.78 51.89
N GLN A 443 -6.42 -23.83 51.47
CA GLN A 443 -6.20 -25.27 51.67
C GLN A 443 -6.69 -26.07 50.45
N THR A 444 -5.81 -26.69 49.64
CA THR A 444 -6.18 -27.41 48.41
C THR A 444 -7.33 -28.40 48.60
N PRO A 445 -8.46 -28.25 47.85
CA PRO A 445 -9.49 -29.27 47.82
C PRO A 445 -8.84 -30.61 47.47
N THR A 446 -9.08 -31.64 48.28
CA THR A 446 -8.56 -32.99 48.06
C THR A 446 -9.09 -33.60 46.76
N ALA A 447 -10.20 -33.08 46.22
CA ALA A 447 -10.80 -33.49 44.95
C ALA A 447 -11.06 -32.30 43.99
N LEU A 448 -9.99 -31.74 43.41
CA LEU A 448 -10.07 -30.80 42.30
C LEU A 448 -9.96 -31.54 40.95
N THR A 449 -10.98 -31.41 40.11
CA THR A 449 -10.93 -31.80 38.69
C THR A 449 -10.91 -30.55 37.85
N ASP A 450 -9.87 -30.38 37.03
CA ASP A 450 -9.80 -29.32 36.04
C ASP A 450 -9.40 -29.90 34.68
N VAL A 451 -10.34 -29.94 33.75
CA VAL A 451 -10.19 -30.61 32.45
C VAL A 451 -10.64 -29.67 31.34
N GLY A 452 -9.89 -29.62 30.24
CA GLY A 452 -10.26 -28.82 29.07
C GLY A 452 -10.19 -27.31 29.30
N ARG A 453 -9.47 -26.83 30.31
CA ARG A 453 -9.22 -25.39 30.53
C ARG A 453 -8.70 -24.74 29.25
N ILE A 454 -9.30 -23.61 28.87
CA ILE A 454 -8.94 -22.85 27.68
C ILE A 454 -8.24 -21.57 28.14
N SER A 455 -6.95 -21.41 27.85
CA SER A 455 -6.18 -20.21 28.23
C SER A 455 -6.09 -19.16 27.13
N ALA A 456 -6.66 -19.45 25.95
CA ALA A 456 -6.69 -18.53 24.82
C ALA A 456 -7.48 -17.26 25.17
N ASP A 457 -7.19 -16.17 24.46
CA ASP A 457 -8.03 -14.98 24.52
C ASP A 457 -9.46 -15.31 24.06
N PRO A 458 -10.52 -14.80 24.73
CA PRO A 458 -11.88 -14.97 24.26
C PRO A 458 -12.07 -14.48 22.83
N GLY A 459 -11.34 -13.46 22.41
CA GLY A 459 -11.49 -12.81 21.11
C GLY A 459 -12.87 -12.20 20.99
N PHE A 460 -13.22 -11.22 21.82
CA PHE A 460 -14.50 -10.53 21.73
C PHE A 460 -14.55 -9.56 20.56
N VAL A 461 -15.76 -9.27 20.04
CA VAL A 461 -15.97 -8.40 18.86
C VAL A 461 -15.39 -7.01 19.07
N ASP A 462 -15.60 -6.41 20.25
CA ASP A 462 -15.06 -5.09 20.58
C ASP A 462 -14.86 -4.93 22.09
N ASP A 463 -13.64 -5.22 22.56
CA ASP A 463 -13.23 -5.04 23.96
C ASP A 463 -13.43 -3.60 24.47
N ALA A 464 -13.25 -2.59 23.61
CA ALA A 464 -13.29 -1.19 24.01
C ALA A 464 -14.73 -0.71 24.27
N ASN A 465 -15.68 -1.23 23.50
CA ASN A 465 -17.10 -0.91 23.66
C ASN A 465 -17.88 -1.99 24.44
N ARG A 466 -17.20 -3.02 24.95
CA ARG A 466 -17.79 -4.14 25.71
C ARG A 466 -18.81 -4.93 24.89
N ASP A 467 -18.53 -5.10 23.60
CA ASP A 467 -19.23 -6.06 22.77
C ASP A 467 -18.62 -7.45 23.03
N LEU A 468 -19.22 -8.19 23.98
CA LEU A 468 -18.69 -9.46 24.49
C LEU A 468 -19.11 -10.69 23.67
N HIS A 469 -19.68 -10.49 22.47
CA HIS A 469 -19.87 -11.59 21.53
C HIS A 469 -18.51 -12.12 21.06
N LEU A 470 -18.44 -13.40 20.73
CA LEU A 470 -17.22 -14.02 20.21
C LEU A 470 -16.96 -13.58 18.75
N LEU A 471 -15.71 -13.25 18.42
CA LEU A 471 -15.25 -13.04 17.04
C LEU A 471 -15.16 -14.36 16.29
N ALA A 472 -15.32 -14.26 14.96
CA ALA A 472 -15.03 -15.36 14.06
C ALA A 472 -13.59 -15.87 14.26
N GLY A 473 -13.45 -17.17 14.53
CA GLY A 473 -12.16 -17.81 14.80
C GLY A 473 -11.72 -17.81 16.26
N SER A 474 -12.58 -17.35 17.19
CA SER A 474 -12.36 -17.55 18.62
C SER A 474 -12.17 -19.03 18.95
N ALA A 475 -11.23 -19.34 19.84
CA ALA A 475 -11.00 -20.70 20.35
C ALA A 475 -12.09 -21.18 21.32
N LEU A 476 -13.07 -20.31 21.62
CA LEU A 476 -14.19 -20.61 22.51
C LEU A 476 -15.43 -21.12 21.76
N ILE A 477 -15.44 -20.97 20.44
CA ILE A 477 -16.48 -21.49 19.57
C ILE A 477 -16.39 -23.03 19.53
N ASP A 478 -17.52 -23.69 19.72
CA ASP A 478 -17.69 -25.16 19.78
C ASP A 478 -16.77 -25.86 20.79
N ALA A 479 -16.23 -25.12 21.78
CA ALA A 479 -15.23 -25.64 22.72
C ALA A 479 -15.82 -26.11 24.06
N GLY A 480 -17.10 -25.86 24.31
CA GLY A 480 -17.80 -26.24 25.52
C GLY A 480 -18.22 -27.71 25.54
N THR A 481 -18.70 -28.17 26.69
CA THR A 481 -19.31 -29.50 26.84
C THR A 481 -20.83 -29.37 26.94
N ALA A 482 -21.57 -30.10 26.11
CA ALA A 482 -23.03 -30.19 26.18
C ALA A 482 -23.48 -30.96 27.45
N VAL A 483 -23.62 -30.27 28.58
CA VAL A 483 -24.11 -30.87 29.84
C VAL A 483 -25.63 -30.81 29.88
N SER A 484 -26.25 -31.74 29.16
CA SER A 484 -27.66 -31.69 28.73
C SER A 484 -28.73 -31.50 29.82
N SER A 485 -28.49 -31.81 31.09
CA SER A 485 -29.52 -31.71 32.13
C SER A 485 -29.69 -30.32 32.76
N TYR A 486 -28.74 -29.38 32.55
CA TYR A 486 -28.74 -28.07 33.22
C TYR A 486 -28.61 -26.88 32.25
N LEU A 487 -28.40 -27.15 30.96
CA LEU A 487 -28.29 -26.13 29.93
C LEU A 487 -29.65 -25.46 29.67
N PRO A 488 -29.67 -24.13 29.46
CA PRO A 488 -30.84 -23.42 28.98
C PRO A 488 -31.10 -23.72 27.50
N THR A 489 -32.32 -23.44 27.04
CA THR A 489 -32.73 -23.65 25.63
C THR A 489 -32.07 -22.66 24.67
N SER A 490 -31.78 -21.45 25.15
CA SER A 490 -31.20 -20.38 24.37
C SER A 490 -29.98 -19.76 25.05
N ASP A 491 -29.29 -18.87 24.35
CA ASP A 491 -28.25 -18.01 24.88
C ASP A 491 -28.76 -16.63 25.30
N MET A 492 -27.85 -15.71 25.66
CA MET A 492 -28.22 -14.36 26.10
C MET A 492 -28.99 -13.57 25.03
N ASP A 493 -28.71 -13.82 23.75
CA ASP A 493 -29.38 -13.17 22.62
C ASP A 493 -30.66 -13.89 22.16
N GLY A 494 -30.96 -15.04 22.76
CA GLY A 494 -32.11 -15.86 22.41
C GLY A 494 -31.87 -16.87 21.27
N GLN A 495 -30.63 -17.04 20.83
CA GLN A 495 -30.23 -18.07 19.86
C GLN A 495 -30.26 -19.46 20.50
N THR A 496 -30.37 -20.52 19.71
CA THR A 496 -30.39 -21.90 20.27
C THR A 496 -29.05 -22.24 20.89
N ARG A 497 -29.05 -22.77 22.12
CA ARG A 497 -27.82 -23.01 22.89
C ARG A 497 -26.92 -24.12 22.34
N ILE A 498 -27.47 -25.05 21.56
CA ILE A 498 -26.68 -26.10 20.91
C ILE A 498 -26.73 -25.83 19.43
N GLN A 499 -25.63 -25.34 18.87
CA GLN A 499 -25.45 -25.14 17.45
C GLN A 499 -24.47 -26.19 16.92
N ASN A 500 -24.74 -26.78 15.76
CA ASN A 500 -23.89 -27.78 15.12
C ASN A 500 -23.53 -29.04 15.94
N GLY A 501 -24.16 -29.25 17.10
CA GLY A 501 -23.92 -30.40 17.98
C GLY A 501 -23.00 -30.10 19.17
N ASP A 502 -22.37 -28.93 19.17
CA ASP A 502 -21.51 -28.43 20.24
C ASP A 502 -22.10 -27.15 20.86
N ILE A 503 -21.38 -26.55 21.79
CA ILE A 503 -21.79 -25.38 22.58
C ILE A 503 -20.59 -24.47 22.78
N ASP A 504 -20.79 -23.17 22.65
CA ASP A 504 -19.75 -22.20 22.89
C ASP A 504 -19.46 -22.04 24.39
N VAL A 505 -18.23 -21.65 24.71
CA VAL A 505 -17.85 -21.26 26.07
C VAL A 505 -18.26 -19.80 26.27
N GLY A 506 -19.08 -19.53 27.29
CA GLY A 506 -19.62 -18.20 27.58
C GLY A 506 -21.15 -18.14 27.53
N ALA A 507 -21.66 -16.92 27.75
CA ALA A 507 -23.09 -16.61 27.77
C ALA A 507 -23.73 -16.48 26.38
N ASP A 508 -22.93 -16.39 25.32
CA ASP A 508 -23.39 -16.15 23.95
C ASP A 508 -22.92 -17.29 23.05
N GLU A 509 -23.77 -17.73 22.12
CA GLU A 509 -23.39 -18.59 21.01
C GLU A 509 -23.02 -17.72 19.79
N PHE A 510 -21.98 -18.15 19.09
CA PHE A 510 -21.57 -17.58 17.83
C PHE A 510 -22.51 -18.05 16.71
N SER A 511 -23.46 -17.21 16.32
CA SER A 511 -24.32 -17.43 15.13
C SER A 511 -23.74 -16.89 13.82
N GLY A 512 -22.47 -16.47 13.82
CA GLY A 512 -21.94 -15.59 12.77
C GLY A 512 -22.17 -14.12 13.10
N LEU A 513 -21.36 -13.23 12.51
CA LEU A 513 -21.42 -11.80 12.81
C LEU A 513 -22.62 -11.14 12.10
N PRO A 514 -23.23 -10.08 12.66
CA PRO A 514 -24.29 -9.35 11.99
C PRO A 514 -23.85 -8.89 10.60
N LEU A 515 -24.60 -9.25 9.56
CA LEU A 515 -24.29 -8.80 8.20
C LEU A 515 -24.50 -7.29 8.06
N ARG A 516 -23.46 -6.59 7.63
CA ARG A 516 -23.48 -5.17 7.26
C ARG A 516 -23.50 -5.04 5.75
N THR A 517 -24.35 -4.15 5.25
CA THR A 517 -24.46 -3.89 3.81
C THR A 517 -23.44 -2.86 3.39
N LEU A 518 -22.60 -3.20 2.39
CA LEU A 518 -21.77 -2.25 1.65
C LEU A 518 -22.49 -1.90 0.36
N SER A 519 -22.93 -0.65 0.25
CA SER A 519 -23.46 -0.08 -0.99
C SER A 519 -22.33 0.55 -1.78
N LEU A 520 -22.25 0.25 -3.06
CA LEU A 520 -21.24 0.74 -3.98
C LEU A 520 -21.94 1.43 -5.15
N SER A 521 -21.61 2.69 -5.41
CA SER A 521 -22.10 3.42 -6.58
C SER A 521 -20.95 3.87 -7.47
N LYS A 522 -21.22 3.98 -8.78
CA LYS A 522 -20.30 4.58 -9.75
C LYS A 522 -20.86 5.89 -10.27
N VAL A 523 -20.02 6.91 -10.36
CA VAL A 523 -20.37 8.26 -10.84
C VAL A 523 -19.31 8.79 -11.79
N GLY A 524 -19.63 9.90 -12.47
CA GLY A 524 -18.74 10.58 -13.42
C GLY A 524 -19.09 10.27 -14.88
N THR A 525 -18.27 10.80 -15.78
CA THR A 525 -18.47 10.75 -17.24
C THR A 525 -17.83 9.52 -17.90
N GLY A 526 -16.87 8.89 -17.21
CA GLY A 526 -16.14 7.72 -17.68
C GLY A 526 -16.75 6.40 -17.19
N GLN A 527 -16.13 5.30 -17.59
CA GLN A 527 -16.50 3.93 -17.23
C GLN A 527 -15.36 3.22 -16.51
N GLY A 528 -15.73 2.18 -15.78
CA GLY A 528 -14.81 1.36 -15.02
C GLY A 528 -15.55 0.29 -14.22
N SER A 529 -14.76 -0.58 -13.63
CA SER A 529 -15.22 -1.65 -12.76
C SER A 529 -14.64 -1.51 -11.35
N VAL A 530 -15.39 -1.99 -10.37
CA VAL A 530 -14.94 -2.08 -8.98
C VAL A 530 -15.28 -3.46 -8.45
N ALA A 531 -14.35 -4.08 -7.72
CA ALA A 531 -14.57 -5.35 -7.04
C ALA A 531 -14.04 -5.31 -5.60
N SER A 532 -14.64 -6.13 -4.74
CA SER A 532 -14.26 -6.25 -3.33
C SER A 532 -13.40 -7.48 -3.04
N VAL A 533 -12.58 -7.38 -1.99
CA VAL A 533 -11.86 -8.47 -1.35
C VAL A 533 -12.09 -8.36 0.18
N PRO A 534 -12.73 -9.34 0.84
CA PRO A 534 -13.32 -10.57 0.29
C PRO A 534 -14.38 -10.30 -0.79
N ALA A 535 -14.60 -11.27 -1.68
CA ALA A 535 -15.59 -11.14 -2.76
C ALA A 535 -17.01 -11.08 -2.16
N GLY A 536 -17.74 -10.00 -2.45
CA GLY A 536 -19.10 -9.81 -1.95
C GLY A 536 -19.84 -8.64 -2.58
N VAL A 537 -19.11 -7.66 -3.14
CA VAL A 537 -19.69 -6.63 -4.00
C VAL A 537 -18.79 -6.40 -5.22
N ALA A 538 -19.40 -6.39 -6.41
CA ALA A 538 -18.72 -6.09 -7.66
C ALA A 538 -19.65 -5.28 -8.57
N CYS A 539 -19.13 -4.21 -9.14
CA CYS A 539 -19.86 -3.32 -10.03
C CYS A 539 -19.09 -3.19 -11.34
N GLY A 540 -19.49 -3.97 -12.34
CA GLY A 540 -18.87 -4.00 -13.67
C GLY A 540 -19.33 -2.85 -14.59
N TYR A 541 -19.09 -3.01 -15.90
CA TYR A 541 -19.33 -2.00 -16.93
C TYR A 541 -20.72 -1.34 -16.86
N SER A 542 -21.81 -2.12 -16.93
CA SER A 542 -23.19 -1.60 -16.96
C SER A 542 -23.81 -1.29 -15.59
N CYS A 543 -23.07 -1.49 -14.51
CA CYS A 543 -23.57 -1.30 -13.15
C CYS A 543 -23.51 0.19 -12.76
N GLY A 544 -24.65 0.78 -12.38
CA GLY A 544 -24.68 2.12 -11.75
C GLY A 544 -24.48 2.07 -10.24
N SER A 545 -25.00 1.01 -9.60
CA SER A 545 -24.80 0.70 -8.19
C SER A 545 -24.94 -0.80 -7.93
N SER A 546 -24.24 -1.31 -6.92
CA SER A 546 -24.34 -2.67 -6.42
C SER A 546 -24.25 -2.66 -4.90
N SER A 547 -24.77 -3.69 -4.24
CA SER A 547 -24.61 -3.87 -2.79
C SER A 547 -24.21 -5.30 -2.45
N GLY A 548 -23.39 -5.47 -1.42
CA GLY A 548 -23.00 -6.76 -0.86
C GLY A 548 -23.18 -6.77 0.65
N SER A 549 -23.37 -7.96 1.23
CA SER A 549 -23.43 -8.14 2.69
C SER A 549 -22.13 -8.78 3.17
N PHE A 550 -21.57 -8.23 4.24
CA PHE A 550 -20.32 -8.68 4.85
C PHE A 550 -20.50 -8.76 6.35
N ASP A 551 -19.86 -9.73 6.99
CA ASP A 551 -19.84 -9.87 8.44
C ASP A 551 -19.34 -8.58 9.12
N GLN A 552 -19.98 -8.18 10.22
CA GLN A 552 -19.57 -7.01 11.00
C GLN A 552 -18.08 -7.09 11.36
N GLY A 553 -17.36 -5.96 11.31
CA GLY A 553 -15.92 -5.91 11.57
C GLY A 553 -15.03 -6.39 10.41
N THR A 554 -15.60 -6.98 9.35
CA THR A 554 -14.84 -7.33 8.14
C THR A 554 -14.20 -6.09 7.54
N THR A 555 -12.89 -6.12 7.31
CA THR A 555 -12.22 -5.12 6.48
C THR A 555 -12.37 -5.51 5.01
N VAL A 556 -13.15 -4.74 4.27
CA VAL A 556 -13.40 -4.95 2.84
C VAL A 556 -12.48 -4.03 2.04
N GLY A 557 -11.55 -4.62 1.30
CA GLY A 557 -10.76 -3.91 0.29
C GLY A 557 -11.58 -3.72 -0.99
N LEU A 558 -11.55 -2.53 -1.57
CA LEU A 558 -12.15 -2.22 -2.86
C LEU A 558 -11.05 -1.83 -3.85
N MET A 559 -11.14 -2.37 -5.06
CA MET A 559 -10.19 -2.06 -6.13
C MET A 559 -10.96 -1.59 -7.37
N ALA A 560 -10.61 -0.41 -7.86
CA ALA A 560 -11.13 0.21 -9.06
C ALA A 560 -10.19 -0.06 -10.25
N LEU A 561 -10.79 -0.36 -11.40
CA LEU A 561 -10.12 -0.48 -12.68
C LEU A 561 -10.87 0.36 -13.71
N ALA A 562 -10.22 1.41 -14.23
CA ALA A 562 -10.81 2.25 -15.28
C ALA A 562 -10.79 1.51 -16.62
N ASP A 563 -11.89 1.61 -17.37
CA ASP A 563 -11.98 1.03 -18.72
C ASP A 563 -11.24 1.91 -19.74
N THR A 564 -11.00 1.38 -20.94
CA THR A 564 -10.35 2.13 -22.02
C THR A 564 -11.07 3.47 -22.30
N GLY A 565 -10.31 4.56 -22.34
CA GLY A 565 -10.86 5.91 -22.53
C GLY A 565 -11.40 6.58 -21.29
N SER A 566 -11.25 5.96 -20.12
CA SER A 566 -11.64 6.52 -18.83
C SER A 566 -10.45 6.53 -17.87
N GLN A 567 -10.55 7.37 -16.84
CA GLN A 567 -9.61 7.44 -15.73
C GLN A 567 -10.36 7.36 -14.40
N PHE A 568 -9.76 6.69 -13.42
CA PHE A 568 -10.26 6.70 -12.05
C PHE A 568 -9.84 8.01 -11.38
N VAL A 569 -10.81 8.74 -10.82
CA VAL A 569 -10.57 10.05 -10.20
C VAL A 569 -10.39 9.91 -8.69
N GLY A 570 -11.20 9.08 -8.05
CA GLY A 570 -11.13 8.87 -6.61
C GLY A 570 -12.37 8.21 -6.00
N TRP A 571 -12.27 7.96 -4.70
CA TRP A 571 -13.32 7.42 -3.85
C TRP A 571 -14.04 8.54 -3.08
N GLY A 572 -15.34 8.35 -2.85
CA GLY A 572 -16.17 9.19 -1.99
C GLY A 572 -17.17 8.37 -1.16
N GLY A 573 -17.97 9.07 -0.35
CA GLY A 573 -18.83 8.44 0.67
C GLY A 573 -18.00 8.01 1.89
N ASP A 574 -18.24 6.80 2.38
CA ASP A 574 -17.50 6.20 3.50
C ASP A 574 -16.11 5.67 3.08
N CYS A 575 -15.83 5.68 1.77
CA CYS A 575 -14.51 5.43 1.20
C CYS A 575 -13.86 6.76 0.78
N THR A 576 -12.56 6.94 1.04
CA THR A 576 -11.82 8.16 0.66
C THR A 576 -10.48 7.82 -0.01
N GLY A 577 -9.96 8.78 -0.78
CA GLY A 577 -8.63 8.70 -1.41
C GLY A 577 -8.69 8.62 -2.94
N THR A 578 -7.54 8.84 -3.59
CA THR A 578 -7.39 8.86 -5.05
C THR A 578 -6.65 7.65 -5.61
N MET A 579 -6.20 6.75 -4.74
CA MET A 579 -5.55 5.50 -5.16
C MET A 579 -6.59 4.51 -5.70
N LEU A 580 -6.18 3.67 -6.66
CA LEU A 580 -7.04 2.64 -7.26
C LEU A 580 -7.60 1.65 -6.22
N GLY A 581 -6.93 1.47 -5.08
CA GLY A 581 -7.38 0.65 -3.97
C GLY A 581 -7.74 1.48 -2.74
N THR A 582 -8.79 1.07 -2.02
CA THR A 582 -9.16 1.59 -0.71
C THR A 582 -9.70 0.45 0.17
N SER A 583 -9.88 0.67 1.46
CA SER A 583 -10.52 -0.31 2.36
C SER A 583 -11.48 0.37 3.33
N VAL A 584 -12.52 -0.38 3.71
CA VAL A 584 -13.52 0.05 4.69
C VAL A 584 -13.80 -1.06 5.68
N VAL A 585 -13.92 -0.71 6.96
CA VAL A 585 -14.26 -1.68 8.03
C VAL A 585 -15.78 -1.66 8.21
N MET A 586 -16.40 -2.84 8.12
CA MET A 586 -17.85 -3.03 8.13
C MET A 586 -18.42 -3.04 9.55
N ASN A 587 -18.27 -1.95 10.31
CA ASN A 587 -18.87 -1.84 11.65
C ASN A 587 -20.34 -1.40 11.63
N THR A 588 -20.74 -0.70 10.57
CA THR A 588 -22.12 -0.30 10.25
C THR A 588 -22.41 -0.60 8.79
N ASN A 589 -23.62 -0.32 8.31
CA ASN A 589 -23.84 -0.24 6.86
C ASN A 589 -22.99 0.91 6.29
N GLN A 590 -22.32 0.67 5.18
CA GLN A 590 -21.38 1.60 4.55
C GLN A 590 -21.80 1.89 3.11
N SER A 591 -21.47 3.07 2.61
CA SER A 591 -21.75 3.53 1.26
C SER A 591 -20.52 4.16 0.61
N CYS A 592 -19.94 3.46 -0.36
CA CYS A 592 -18.77 3.92 -1.11
C CYS A 592 -19.15 4.31 -2.54
N THR A 593 -18.49 5.35 -3.04
CA THR A 593 -18.69 5.86 -4.41
C THR A 593 -17.36 5.87 -5.14
N ALA A 594 -17.30 5.27 -6.32
CA ALA A 594 -16.15 5.33 -7.22
C ALA A 594 -16.44 6.32 -8.35
N GLN A 595 -15.57 7.31 -8.54
CA GLN A 595 -15.69 8.25 -9.64
C GLN A 595 -14.76 7.87 -10.80
N PHE A 596 -15.34 7.72 -11.99
CA PHE A 596 -14.63 7.54 -13.25
C PHE A 596 -15.00 8.67 -14.20
N ASP A 597 -14.00 9.33 -14.80
CA ASP A 597 -14.22 10.37 -15.81
C ASP A 597 -13.55 10.00 -17.14
N GLU A 598 -14.03 10.54 -18.25
CA GLU A 598 -13.38 10.34 -19.55
C GLU A 598 -11.93 10.84 -19.51
N ALA A 599 -11.01 10.07 -20.11
CA ALA A 599 -9.64 10.50 -20.26
C ALA A 599 -9.55 11.68 -21.26
N ARG A 600 -8.89 12.76 -20.85
CA ARG A 600 -8.69 13.98 -21.64
C ARG A 600 -7.21 14.16 -21.93
N PHE A 601 -6.89 14.57 -23.16
CA PHE A 601 -5.51 14.70 -23.65
C PHE A 601 -5.21 16.11 -24.13
N SER A 602 -3.92 16.45 -24.17
CA SER A 602 -3.43 17.71 -24.73
C SER A 602 -2.37 17.50 -25.82
N ILE A 603 -2.34 18.42 -26.78
CA ILE A 603 -1.27 18.52 -27.78
C ILE A 603 -0.59 19.87 -27.60
N ARG A 604 0.70 19.84 -27.31
CA ARG A 604 1.55 21.03 -27.33
C ARG A 604 2.23 21.13 -28.67
N VAL A 605 2.03 22.24 -29.38
CA VAL A 605 2.71 22.53 -30.65
C VAL A 605 3.83 23.52 -30.39
N THR A 606 5.05 23.17 -30.78
CA THR A 606 6.24 24.03 -30.61
C THR A 606 6.78 24.47 -31.97
N GLY A 607 6.98 25.78 -32.11
CA GLY A 607 7.64 26.38 -33.27
C GLY A 607 9.14 26.54 -33.01
N ASN A 608 9.95 26.18 -34.00
CA ASN A 608 11.42 26.27 -33.95
C ASN A 608 11.97 26.87 -35.25
N GLY A 609 13.23 27.31 -35.26
CA GLY A 609 13.94 27.76 -36.48
C GLY A 609 14.02 29.29 -36.67
N PRO A 610 14.75 29.78 -37.69
CA PRO A 610 14.96 31.22 -37.89
C PRO A 610 13.83 31.94 -38.65
N GLY A 611 12.89 31.21 -39.26
CA GLY A 611 11.85 31.76 -40.13
C GLY A 611 10.60 32.22 -39.37
N MET A 612 9.82 33.11 -39.97
CA MET A 612 8.52 33.56 -39.43
C MET A 612 7.36 32.76 -40.04
N GLY A 613 6.42 32.35 -39.21
CA GLY A 613 5.28 31.55 -39.67
C GLY A 613 4.17 31.42 -38.64
N SER A 614 3.11 30.73 -39.01
CA SER A 614 1.98 30.46 -38.13
C SER A 614 1.49 29.02 -38.25
N VAL A 615 0.86 28.53 -37.19
CA VAL A 615 0.16 27.25 -37.15
C VAL A 615 -1.29 27.50 -36.74
N GLY A 616 -2.22 26.99 -37.53
CA GLY A 616 -3.63 26.82 -37.15
C GLY A 616 -3.97 25.34 -36.98
N ALA A 617 -5.15 25.05 -36.43
CA ALA A 617 -5.70 23.70 -36.37
C ALA A 617 -7.16 23.72 -36.83
N ASP A 618 -7.67 22.58 -37.31
CA ASP A 618 -9.09 22.35 -37.59
C ASP A 618 -9.95 22.14 -36.33
N HIS A 619 -9.45 22.59 -35.17
CA HIS A 619 -10.12 22.48 -33.88
C HIS A 619 -10.27 23.87 -33.22
N PRO A 620 -11.48 24.27 -32.79
CA PRO A 620 -11.76 25.62 -32.31
C PRO A 620 -11.06 25.97 -30.99
N GLY A 621 -10.63 24.95 -30.23
CA GLY A 621 -9.88 25.11 -28.98
C GLY A 621 -8.41 25.47 -29.15
N PHE A 622 -7.87 25.49 -30.38
CA PHE A 622 -6.49 25.91 -30.62
C PHE A 622 -6.44 27.39 -31.01
N PRO A 623 -5.86 28.28 -30.20
CA PRO A 623 -5.87 29.72 -30.45
C PRO A 623 -4.91 30.15 -31.58
N GLY A 624 -4.17 29.20 -32.16
CA GLY A 624 -3.15 29.44 -33.17
C GLY A 624 -1.78 29.77 -32.58
N LEU A 625 -0.72 29.34 -33.25
CA LEU A 625 0.66 29.69 -32.91
C LEU A 625 1.16 30.70 -33.94
N VAL A 626 1.70 31.84 -33.51
CA VAL A 626 2.37 32.80 -34.39
C VAL A 626 3.84 32.88 -33.98
N TYR A 627 4.74 32.36 -34.81
CA TYR A 627 6.16 32.22 -34.48
C TYR A 627 7.00 33.33 -35.15
N PRO A 628 7.99 33.93 -34.44
CA PRO A 628 8.46 33.61 -33.08
C PRO A 628 7.75 34.37 -31.94
N ILE A 629 6.65 35.09 -32.20
CA ILE A 629 5.92 35.86 -31.18
C ILE A 629 5.49 34.97 -30.00
N ALA A 630 5.05 33.75 -30.30
CA ALA A 630 4.86 32.65 -29.37
C ALA A 630 5.65 31.44 -29.89
N ILE A 631 6.39 30.78 -28.98
CA ILE A 631 7.24 29.63 -29.30
C ILE A 631 6.53 28.29 -29.11
N TYR A 632 5.44 28.25 -28.35
CA TYR A 632 4.55 27.10 -28.26
C TYR A 632 3.11 27.53 -28.03
N GLN A 633 2.17 26.65 -28.38
CA GLN A 633 0.75 26.78 -28.05
C GLN A 633 0.16 25.41 -27.75
N GLU A 634 -0.78 25.34 -26.81
CA GLU A 634 -1.42 24.07 -26.41
C GLU A 634 -2.88 24.01 -26.87
N LEU A 635 -3.28 22.81 -27.31
CA LEU A 635 -4.66 22.37 -27.48
C LEU A 635 -4.97 21.40 -26.34
N THR A 636 -5.95 21.72 -25.49
CA THR A 636 -6.32 20.93 -24.30
C THR A 636 -7.69 20.28 -24.47
N ASP A 637 -8.05 19.41 -23.51
CA ASP A 637 -9.38 18.80 -23.35
C ASP A 637 -9.86 17.89 -24.49
N LEU A 638 -8.92 17.29 -25.23
CA LEU A 638 -9.23 16.36 -26.32
C LEU A 638 -9.73 15.02 -25.79
N PRO A 639 -10.92 14.54 -26.22
CA PRO A 639 -11.37 13.18 -25.95
C PRO A 639 -10.46 12.11 -26.57
N LEU A 640 -10.47 10.89 -26.02
CA LEU A 640 -9.83 9.72 -26.63
C LEU A 640 -10.31 9.52 -28.08
N GLY A 641 -9.37 9.27 -28.99
CA GLY A 641 -9.67 8.98 -30.39
C GLY A 641 -9.91 10.23 -31.25
N SER A 642 -9.71 11.43 -30.69
CA SER A 642 -9.80 12.68 -31.45
C SER A 642 -8.85 12.68 -32.65
N ASN A 643 -9.27 13.36 -33.71
CA ASN A 643 -8.45 13.61 -34.90
C ASN A 643 -8.28 15.13 -35.03
N VAL A 644 -7.05 15.59 -35.23
CA VAL A 644 -6.73 17.02 -35.36
C VAL A 644 -5.71 17.20 -36.48
N THR A 645 -6.00 18.13 -37.38
CA THR A 645 -5.10 18.55 -38.45
C THR A 645 -4.52 19.92 -38.13
N PHE A 646 -3.21 19.97 -37.91
CA PHE A 646 -2.46 21.21 -37.78
C PHE A 646 -1.97 21.66 -39.15
N THR A 647 -2.19 22.92 -39.49
CA THR A 647 -1.74 23.53 -40.75
C THR A 647 -0.74 24.63 -40.42
N ALA A 648 0.50 24.46 -40.84
CA ALA A 648 1.55 25.46 -40.71
C ALA A 648 1.75 26.17 -42.05
N GLY A 649 2.02 27.47 -42.00
CA GLY A 649 2.36 28.30 -43.17
C GLY A 649 3.44 29.31 -42.86
N MET A 650 4.36 29.52 -43.81
CA MET A 650 5.35 30.60 -43.76
C MET A 650 4.68 31.96 -44.04
N SER A 651 5.25 33.04 -43.51
CA SER A 651 4.80 34.41 -43.83
C SER A 651 5.21 34.89 -45.23
N ASP A 652 6.07 34.14 -45.93
CA ASP A 652 6.53 34.43 -47.29
C ASP A 652 6.69 33.13 -48.13
N SER A 653 7.08 33.28 -49.41
CA SER A 653 7.20 32.15 -50.35
C SER A 653 8.63 31.63 -50.54
N LEU A 654 9.63 32.19 -49.84
CA LEU A 654 11.06 31.88 -50.01
C LEU A 654 11.59 30.88 -48.97
N HIS A 655 10.74 30.51 -48.02
CA HIS A 655 11.08 29.69 -46.88
C HIS A 655 10.30 28.39 -46.89
N HIS A 656 10.82 27.37 -46.20
CA HIS A 656 10.14 26.09 -46.09
C HIS A 656 9.94 25.69 -44.64
N LEU A 657 8.96 24.83 -44.39
CA LEU A 657 8.68 24.31 -43.05
C LEU A 657 8.73 22.79 -43.01
N ILE A 658 9.03 22.26 -41.83
CA ILE A 658 9.18 20.82 -41.57
C ILE A 658 8.43 20.47 -40.29
N TRP A 659 7.47 19.55 -40.38
CA TRP A 659 6.95 18.83 -39.22
C TRP A 659 7.93 17.72 -38.84
N SER A 660 8.62 17.89 -37.72
CA SER A 660 9.82 17.08 -37.39
C SER A 660 9.48 15.75 -36.74
N ASN A 661 8.33 15.62 -36.10
CA ASN A 661 7.94 14.42 -35.34
C ASN A 661 6.49 13.96 -35.55
N CYS A 662 5.75 14.58 -36.47
CA CYS A 662 4.34 14.25 -36.74
C CYS A 662 4.12 12.76 -37.06
N GLU A 663 4.92 12.18 -37.98
CA GLU A 663 4.78 10.78 -38.38
C GLU A 663 5.12 9.81 -37.23
N SER A 664 6.08 10.18 -36.38
CA SER A 664 6.45 9.38 -35.20
C SER A 664 5.35 9.34 -34.13
N LEU A 665 4.44 10.33 -34.15
CA LEU A 665 3.24 10.38 -33.32
C LEU A 665 2.04 9.68 -34.00
N GLY A 666 2.26 8.97 -35.11
CA GLY A 666 1.21 8.29 -35.87
C GLY A 666 0.40 9.21 -36.80
N GLY A 667 0.87 10.45 -37.01
CA GLY A 667 0.25 11.41 -37.93
C GLY A 667 0.65 11.21 -39.39
N GLN A 668 -0.05 11.92 -40.27
CA GLN A 668 0.27 12.00 -41.70
C GLN A 668 0.73 13.41 -42.05
N VAL A 669 1.89 13.53 -42.69
CA VAL A 669 2.44 14.80 -43.14
C VAL A 669 2.16 14.99 -44.62
N SER A 670 1.75 16.21 -45.00
CA SER A 670 1.63 16.63 -46.39
C SER A 670 2.26 18.00 -46.59
N GLY A 671 3.11 18.15 -47.60
CA GLY A 671 3.71 19.44 -47.96
C GLY A 671 4.98 19.83 -47.21
N ASN A 672 5.68 18.92 -46.51
CA ASN A 672 7.00 19.22 -45.94
C ASN A 672 7.95 19.77 -47.01
N TYR A 673 8.84 20.68 -46.61
CA TYR A 673 9.76 21.42 -47.50
C TYR A 673 9.08 22.41 -48.46
N SER A 674 7.80 22.73 -48.24
CA SER A 674 7.10 23.82 -48.94
C SER A 674 6.78 24.98 -47.99
N ASN A 675 6.18 26.04 -48.52
CA ASN A 675 5.74 27.21 -47.74
C ASN A 675 4.45 26.96 -46.93
N GLN A 676 3.79 25.81 -47.12
CA GLN A 676 2.62 25.38 -46.34
C GLN A 676 2.61 23.86 -46.18
N ALA A 677 2.57 23.35 -44.94
CA ALA A 677 2.46 21.92 -44.69
C ALA A 677 1.47 21.60 -43.58
N THR A 678 0.87 20.42 -43.66
CA THR A 678 -0.09 19.91 -42.68
C THR A 678 0.45 18.70 -41.96
N CYS A 679 0.13 18.59 -40.67
CA CYS A 679 0.25 17.38 -39.87
C CYS A 679 -1.14 16.94 -39.40
N ALA A 680 -1.64 15.80 -39.90
CA ALA A 680 -2.91 15.22 -39.49
C ALA A 680 -2.68 14.10 -38.47
N LEU A 681 -3.00 14.36 -37.20
CA LEU A 681 -2.96 13.36 -36.13
C LEU A 681 -4.31 12.68 -36.03
N THR A 682 -4.33 11.35 -35.96
CA THR A 682 -5.54 10.55 -35.82
C THR A 682 -5.49 9.66 -34.60
N ASN A 683 -6.65 9.39 -34.00
CA ASN A 683 -6.80 8.47 -32.88
C ASN A 683 -5.92 8.83 -31.66
N ILE A 684 -5.94 10.09 -31.26
CA ILE A 684 -5.12 10.61 -30.15
C ILE A 684 -5.49 9.90 -28.84
N SER A 685 -4.50 9.29 -28.18
CA SER A 685 -4.69 8.47 -26.96
C SER A 685 -3.74 8.79 -25.82
N SER A 686 -2.94 9.83 -25.95
CA SER A 686 -1.99 10.31 -24.93
C SER A 686 -1.68 11.78 -25.18
N ASN A 687 -1.06 12.44 -24.20
CA ASN A 687 -0.53 13.79 -24.42
C ASN A 687 0.63 13.72 -25.40
N MET A 688 0.67 14.66 -26.35
CA MET A 688 1.67 14.69 -27.42
C MET A 688 2.34 16.06 -27.51
N ASN A 689 3.60 16.06 -27.93
CA ASN A 689 4.33 17.28 -28.26
C ASN A 689 4.65 17.25 -29.75
N LEU A 690 4.10 18.17 -30.53
CA LEU A 690 4.25 18.27 -31.97
C LEU A 690 5.20 19.43 -32.32
N ASP A 691 6.25 19.14 -33.08
CA ASP A 691 7.28 20.13 -33.42
C ASP A 691 7.21 20.52 -34.90
N VAL A 692 7.19 21.82 -35.16
CA VAL A 692 7.35 22.41 -36.49
C VAL A 692 8.59 23.30 -36.52
N THR A 693 9.38 23.18 -37.58
CA THR A 693 10.54 24.05 -37.83
C THR A 693 10.27 24.94 -39.04
N PHE A 694 10.39 26.25 -38.85
CA PHE A 694 10.30 27.28 -39.88
C PHE A 694 11.73 27.65 -40.34
N ASN A 695 12.15 27.21 -41.53
CA ASN A 695 13.52 27.35 -42.02
C ASN A 695 13.68 28.45 -43.07
N ASN A 696 14.84 29.12 -43.05
CA ASN A 696 15.29 29.99 -44.14
C ASN A 696 16.11 29.19 -45.15
N TRP A 697 15.99 29.53 -46.44
CA TRP A 697 16.76 28.95 -47.55
C TRP A 697 18.25 29.35 -47.55
N THR A 698 18.86 29.43 -46.38
CA THR A 698 20.30 29.58 -46.18
C THR A 698 20.76 28.44 -45.28
N ILE A 699 21.10 27.31 -45.90
CA ILE A 699 21.58 26.13 -45.19
C ILE A 699 22.97 26.42 -44.64
N LEU A 700 23.08 26.66 -43.33
CA LEU A 700 24.34 26.56 -42.61
C LEU A 700 24.50 25.08 -42.18
N PHE A 701 25.02 24.25 -43.09
CA PHE A 701 25.60 22.97 -42.66
C PHE A 701 26.70 23.30 -41.63
N PRO A 702 26.88 22.52 -40.54
CA PRO A 702 28.02 22.73 -39.67
C PRO A 702 29.27 22.69 -40.54
N LEU A 703 29.98 23.81 -40.57
CA LEU A 703 31.20 23.96 -41.33
C LEU A 703 32.27 23.05 -40.70
N ARG A 704 32.94 22.28 -41.55
CA ARG A 704 34.13 21.50 -41.21
C ARG A 704 35.32 22.13 -41.91
N SER A 705 36.37 22.38 -41.15
CA SER A 705 37.60 22.99 -41.68
C SER A 705 38.36 21.96 -42.50
N MET A 706 38.65 22.29 -43.75
CA MET A 706 39.63 21.58 -44.57
C MET A 706 40.93 22.39 -44.59
N THR A 707 42.03 21.75 -44.17
CA THR A 707 43.37 22.34 -44.16
C THR A 707 44.25 21.59 -45.15
N ILE A 708 44.92 22.32 -46.04
CA ILE A 708 45.96 21.80 -46.93
C ILE A 708 47.33 22.14 -46.36
N GLN A 709 48.15 21.12 -46.18
CA GLN A 709 49.56 21.25 -45.86
C GLN A 709 50.40 20.87 -47.08
N LYS A 710 51.23 21.77 -47.57
CA LYS A 710 52.18 21.47 -48.65
C LYS A 710 53.48 20.97 -48.03
N THR A 711 53.95 19.81 -48.46
CA THR A 711 55.17 19.15 -47.96
C THR A 711 56.07 18.74 -49.13
N GLY A 712 57.32 18.38 -48.86
CA GLY A 712 58.31 18.00 -49.88
C GLY A 712 59.24 19.13 -50.31
N SER A 713 60.18 18.83 -51.21
CA SER A 713 61.24 19.74 -51.68
C SER A 713 60.83 20.67 -52.83
N GLY A 714 59.68 20.41 -53.46
CA GLY A 714 59.15 21.18 -54.59
C GLY A 714 58.06 22.18 -54.17
N SER A 715 57.53 22.91 -55.15
CA SER A 715 56.42 23.85 -54.96
C SER A 715 55.25 23.56 -55.90
N GLY A 716 54.07 24.06 -55.51
CA GLY A 716 52.85 23.91 -56.28
C GLY A 716 51.66 24.58 -55.60
N ALA A 717 50.54 24.60 -56.32
CA ALA A 717 49.26 25.10 -55.85
C ALA A 717 48.26 23.95 -55.69
N VAL A 718 47.37 24.06 -54.72
CA VAL A 718 46.22 23.16 -54.55
C VAL A 718 44.95 23.98 -54.60
N SER A 719 44.01 23.61 -55.45
CA SER A 719 42.69 24.22 -55.55
C SER A 719 41.59 23.22 -55.21
N SER A 720 40.40 23.70 -54.84
CA SER A 720 39.23 22.85 -54.58
C SER A 720 38.01 23.15 -55.47
N GLN A 721 37.16 22.15 -55.67
CA GLN A 721 35.76 22.29 -56.10
C GLN A 721 34.83 21.56 -55.11
N PRO A 722 33.86 22.24 -54.46
CA PRO A 722 33.55 23.67 -54.54
C PRO A 722 34.74 24.57 -54.18
N ALA A 723 34.76 25.78 -54.76
CA ALA A 723 35.86 26.73 -54.53
C ALA A 723 35.93 27.14 -53.05
N GLY A 724 37.14 27.22 -52.51
CA GLY A 724 37.39 27.61 -51.12
C GLY A 724 38.85 27.44 -50.71
N ILE A 725 39.50 26.40 -51.23
CA ILE A 725 40.94 26.22 -51.14
C ILE A 725 41.57 26.74 -52.44
N ASP A 726 42.56 27.63 -52.29
CA ASP A 726 43.53 28.01 -53.32
C ASP A 726 44.87 28.20 -52.61
N CYS A 727 45.49 27.08 -52.27
CA CYS A 727 46.68 26.98 -51.45
C CYS A 727 47.92 27.38 -52.25
N GLY A 728 47.93 28.60 -52.79
CA GLY A 728 49.06 29.50 -52.94
C GLY A 728 48.97 30.69 -51.94
N ALA A 729 47.75 31.08 -51.54
CA ALA A 729 47.49 32.13 -50.55
C ALA A 729 46.48 31.70 -49.46
N THR A 730 45.58 30.75 -49.73
CA THR A 730 44.55 30.28 -48.79
C THR A 730 44.54 28.75 -48.71
N CYS A 731 45.16 28.23 -47.66
CA CYS A 731 45.33 26.79 -47.43
C CYS A 731 44.34 26.21 -46.41
N GLN A 732 43.41 27.00 -45.89
CA GLN A 732 42.40 26.53 -44.96
C GLN A 732 41.06 27.16 -45.34
N HIS A 733 40.02 26.34 -45.42
CA HIS A 733 38.66 26.80 -45.71
C HIS A 733 37.63 25.85 -45.10
N ASP A 734 36.53 26.43 -44.65
CA ASP A 734 35.41 25.73 -44.06
C ASP A 734 34.41 25.28 -45.14
N PHE A 735 34.11 23.98 -45.21
CA PHE A 735 33.11 23.41 -46.13
C PHE A 735 31.94 22.84 -45.35
N GLY A 736 30.75 22.81 -45.94
CA GLY A 736 29.57 22.23 -45.28
C GLY A 736 29.75 20.74 -44.99
N TRP A 737 29.21 20.26 -43.87
CA TRP A 737 29.13 18.83 -43.53
C TRP A 737 28.65 17.98 -44.72
N ASN A 738 29.30 16.82 -44.93
CA ASN A 738 29.06 15.89 -46.02
C ASN A 738 29.35 16.43 -47.45
N THR A 739 29.92 17.64 -47.58
CA THR A 739 30.33 18.14 -48.91
C THR A 739 31.45 17.27 -49.45
N GLN A 740 31.32 16.81 -50.70
CA GLN A 740 32.42 16.21 -51.46
C GLN A 740 33.28 17.34 -52.03
N VAL A 741 34.50 17.48 -51.49
CA VAL A 741 35.48 18.46 -51.94
C VAL A 741 36.48 17.76 -52.85
N GLN A 742 36.51 18.14 -54.12
CA GLN A 742 37.48 17.70 -55.09
C GLN A 742 38.71 18.62 -55.04
N LEU A 743 39.84 18.09 -54.58
CA LEU A 743 41.12 18.79 -54.54
C LEU A 743 41.91 18.51 -55.82
N SER A 744 42.56 19.54 -56.36
CA SER A 744 43.43 19.48 -57.54
C SER A 744 44.77 20.15 -57.24
N ALA A 745 45.84 19.36 -57.22
CA ALA A 745 47.21 19.80 -57.08
C ALA A 745 47.84 20.04 -58.46
N ILE A 746 48.38 21.24 -58.65
CA ILE A 746 49.12 21.65 -59.85
C ILE A 746 50.54 22.00 -59.41
N PRO A 747 51.55 21.17 -59.73
CA PRO A 747 52.93 21.50 -59.42
C PRO A 747 53.39 22.73 -60.21
N ASP A 748 54.25 23.55 -59.61
CA ASP A 748 54.88 24.66 -60.31
C ASP A 748 55.96 24.15 -61.29
N SER A 749 56.40 25.02 -62.20
CA SER A 749 57.49 24.71 -63.14
C SER A 749 58.73 24.20 -62.39
N GLY A 750 59.23 23.02 -62.79
CA GLY A 750 60.38 22.37 -62.14
C GLY A 750 60.04 21.63 -60.84
N SER A 751 58.76 21.43 -60.53
CA SER A 751 58.27 20.56 -59.45
C SER A 751 57.38 19.47 -60.02
N ARG A 752 57.17 18.39 -59.26
CA ARG A 752 56.11 17.42 -59.54
C ARG A 752 55.31 17.08 -58.31
N PHE A 753 54.08 16.64 -58.53
CA PHE A 753 53.22 16.14 -57.47
C PHE A 753 53.60 14.69 -57.15
N ALA A 754 53.92 14.41 -55.89
CA ALA A 754 54.34 13.09 -55.43
C ALA A 754 53.17 12.26 -54.85
N GLY A 755 52.13 12.94 -54.32
CA GLY A 755 50.91 12.28 -53.85
C GLY A 755 50.24 13.01 -52.69
N TRP A 756 49.07 12.50 -52.31
CA TRP A 756 48.29 12.94 -51.16
C TRP A 756 48.53 12.05 -49.94
N SER A 757 48.60 12.65 -48.75
CA SER A 757 48.64 11.95 -47.45
C SER A 757 47.82 12.69 -46.38
N GLY A 758 47.81 12.20 -45.14
CA GLY A 758 46.92 12.69 -44.07
C GLY A 758 45.51 12.12 -44.22
N ASP A 759 44.49 12.99 -44.18
CA ASP A 759 43.09 12.61 -44.41
C ASP A 759 42.74 12.41 -45.90
N CYS A 760 43.70 12.70 -46.78
CA CYS A 760 43.63 12.40 -48.21
C CYS A 760 44.55 11.23 -48.57
N THR A 761 44.20 10.50 -49.63
CA THR A 761 45.06 9.44 -50.19
C THR A 761 45.02 9.46 -51.72
N GLY A 762 46.07 8.90 -52.33
CA GLY A 762 46.18 8.74 -53.79
C GLY A 762 47.38 9.48 -54.38
N THR A 763 47.86 9.00 -55.52
CA THR A 763 49.03 9.55 -56.24
C THR A 763 48.65 10.42 -57.43
N ALA A 764 47.36 10.47 -57.80
CA ALA A 764 46.86 11.34 -58.86
C ALA A 764 46.78 12.80 -58.39
N GLY A 765 47.00 13.75 -59.29
CA GLY A 765 46.91 15.20 -59.01
C GLY A 765 45.52 15.64 -58.52
N GLY A 766 44.48 14.82 -58.69
CA GLY A 766 43.15 15.05 -58.14
C GLY A 766 42.75 14.02 -57.08
N THR A 767 42.07 14.44 -56.01
CA THR A 767 41.45 13.54 -55.02
C THR A 767 40.11 14.11 -54.52
N THR A 768 39.19 13.26 -54.08
CA THR A 768 37.87 13.67 -53.55
C THR A 768 37.74 13.28 -52.09
N VAL A 769 37.36 14.24 -51.24
CA VAL A 769 37.26 14.08 -49.78
C VAL A 769 35.84 14.42 -49.34
N VAL A 770 35.23 13.58 -48.52
CA VAL A 770 33.93 13.88 -47.88
C VAL A 770 34.17 14.59 -46.55
N MET A 771 33.54 15.75 -46.36
CA MET A 771 33.68 16.58 -45.15
C MET A 771 32.75 16.11 -44.02
N ASP A 772 32.98 14.90 -43.51
CA ASP A 772 32.29 14.34 -42.34
C ASP A 772 33.02 14.62 -41.00
N ASP A 773 34.15 15.34 -41.03
CA ASP A 773 34.83 15.92 -39.87
C ASP A 773 35.81 17.01 -40.36
N ASN A 774 36.52 17.70 -39.46
CA ASN A 774 37.66 18.54 -39.85
C ASN A 774 38.74 17.66 -40.49
N LYS A 775 39.21 18.02 -41.69
CA LYS A 775 40.17 17.23 -42.48
C LYS A 775 41.47 17.99 -42.71
N THR A 776 42.61 17.31 -42.59
CA THR A 776 43.93 17.82 -42.95
C THR A 776 44.54 16.94 -44.04
N CYS A 777 44.62 17.49 -45.26
CA CYS A 777 45.23 16.83 -46.40
C CYS A 777 46.63 17.38 -46.65
N GLN A 778 47.58 16.48 -46.82
CA GLN A 778 48.96 16.83 -47.17
C GLN A 778 49.17 16.61 -48.67
N ALA A 779 49.52 17.68 -49.37
CA ALA A 779 49.91 17.67 -50.78
C ALA A 779 51.44 17.67 -50.85
N GLN A 780 52.03 16.54 -51.24
CA GLN A 780 53.47 16.45 -51.35
C GLN A 780 53.92 16.87 -52.75
N PHE A 781 54.69 17.96 -52.83
CA PHE A 781 55.37 18.42 -54.04
C PHE A 781 56.85 18.19 -53.88
N GLU A 782 57.45 17.48 -54.83
CA GLU A 782 58.90 17.26 -54.85
C GLU A 782 59.51 18.04 -56.01
N GLN A 783 60.79 18.38 -55.89
CA GLN A 783 61.49 19.00 -57.00
C GLN A 783 61.49 18.03 -58.19
N GLY A 784 61.04 18.55 -59.34
CA GLY A 784 60.98 17.84 -60.59
C GLY A 784 62.30 18.01 -61.31
N ARG A 785 62.96 16.90 -61.64
CA ARG A 785 64.13 16.91 -62.51
C ARG A 785 63.69 16.63 -63.94
N GLN A 786 64.10 17.50 -64.86
CA GLN A 786 63.71 17.43 -66.26
C GLN A 786 64.61 16.45 -67.00
N LEU A 787 64.02 15.40 -67.55
CA LEU A 787 64.63 14.54 -68.55
C LEU A 787 64.23 15.04 -69.93
N THR A 788 65.21 15.44 -70.73
CA THR A 788 65.06 15.68 -72.16
C THR A 788 65.59 14.48 -72.90
N VAL A 789 64.83 13.97 -73.85
CA VAL A 789 65.22 12.86 -74.71
C VAL A 789 65.26 13.38 -76.14
N GLU A 790 66.43 13.42 -76.77
CA GLU A 790 66.56 13.79 -78.18
C GLU A 790 66.58 12.54 -79.06
N MET A 791 65.91 12.62 -80.21
CA MET A 791 65.71 11.50 -81.12
C MET A 791 66.32 11.82 -82.48
N TYR A 792 67.10 10.86 -83.00
CA TYR A 792 67.84 10.97 -84.25
C TYR A 792 67.54 9.74 -85.14
N GLY A 793 66.99 9.94 -86.35
CA GLY A 793 66.64 8.86 -87.29
C GLY A 793 65.47 9.22 -88.22
N ASP A 794 65.14 8.32 -89.16
CA ASP A 794 64.14 8.53 -90.23
C ASP A 794 62.97 7.51 -90.26
N GLY A 795 62.71 6.78 -89.16
CA GLY A 795 61.66 5.75 -89.04
C GLY A 795 60.38 6.14 -88.28
N GLU A 796 59.32 5.32 -88.41
CA GLU A 796 58.11 5.40 -87.55
C GLU A 796 58.33 4.59 -86.25
N GLU A 797 58.47 5.26 -85.10
CA GLU A 797 58.94 4.65 -83.85
C GLU A 797 58.11 5.04 -82.61
N THR A 798 58.18 4.24 -81.54
CA THR A 798 57.45 4.48 -80.29
C THR A 798 58.40 4.62 -79.11
N LEU A 799 58.24 5.71 -78.34
CA LEU A 799 58.91 5.92 -77.04
C LEU A 799 57.88 5.78 -75.91
N ALA A 800 58.22 4.96 -74.91
CA ALA A 800 57.41 4.75 -73.72
C ALA A 800 58.18 5.18 -72.48
N ASP A 801 57.64 6.17 -71.76
CA ASP A 801 58.06 6.54 -70.42
C ASP A 801 57.17 5.82 -69.41
N GLN A 802 57.68 4.69 -68.92
CA GLN A 802 56.91 3.80 -68.06
C GLN A 802 56.72 4.38 -66.64
N THR A 803 57.51 5.38 -66.27
CA THR A 803 57.45 6.00 -64.94
C THR A 803 56.45 7.15 -64.90
N ALA A 804 56.33 7.91 -65.99
CA ALA A 804 55.29 8.92 -66.14
C ALA A 804 53.96 8.34 -66.67
N GLY A 805 53.96 7.09 -67.14
CA GLY A 805 52.79 6.43 -67.74
C GLY A 805 52.43 6.96 -69.13
N ASN A 806 53.34 7.70 -69.77
CA ASN A 806 53.13 8.34 -71.06
C ASN A 806 53.69 7.46 -72.20
N PHE A 807 52.82 7.12 -73.14
CA PHE A 807 53.19 6.49 -74.41
C PHE A 807 53.12 7.54 -75.50
N VAL A 808 54.23 7.76 -76.17
CA VAL A 808 54.33 8.76 -77.23
C VAL A 808 54.64 8.04 -78.54
N GLN A 809 53.68 8.03 -79.47
CA GLN A 809 53.89 7.58 -80.85
C GLN A 809 54.11 8.80 -81.74
N TYR A 810 55.23 8.87 -82.46
CA TYR A 810 55.43 9.92 -83.48
C TYR A 810 56.23 9.43 -84.70
N PRO A 811 55.89 9.93 -85.91
CA PRO A 811 56.75 9.85 -87.10
C PRO A 811 57.72 11.04 -87.31
N ALA A 812 57.71 12.10 -86.48
CA ALA A 812 58.54 13.31 -86.76
C ALA A 812 58.65 14.35 -85.61
N VAL A 813 58.98 13.95 -84.37
CA VAL A 813 59.38 14.91 -83.31
C VAL A 813 60.78 14.54 -82.83
N SER A 814 61.71 15.49 -82.78
CA SER A 814 63.13 15.25 -82.44
C SER A 814 63.44 15.30 -80.93
N THR A 815 62.47 15.64 -80.07
CA THR A 815 62.71 15.84 -78.64
C THR A 815 61.48 15.54 -77.78
N TYR A 816 61.62 14.71 -76.73
CA TYR A 816 60.65 14.45 -75.67
C TYR A 816 61.14 15.04 -74.35
N GLN A 817 60.25 15.62 -73.54
CA GLN A 817 60.61 16.18 -72.24
C GLN A 817 59.60 15.78 -71.17
N ALA A 818 60.08 15.31 -70.03
CA ALA A 818 59.26 14.97 -68.88
C ALA A 818 59.95 15.31 -67.55
N LEU A 819 59.17 15.62 -66.52
CA LEU A 819 59.64 15.89 -65.16
C LEU A 819 59.46 14.64 -64.29
N HIS A 820 60.53 14.23 -63.61
CA HIS A 820 60.53 13.09 -62.69
C HIS A 820 60.96 13.50 -61.28
N ASN A 821 60.80 12.62 -60.29
CA ASN A 821 61.08 13.01 -58.89
C ASN A 821 62.57 13.11 -58.73
N ASP A 822 63.01 14.11 -57.98
CA ASP A 822 64.32 14.09 -57.37
C ASP A 822 64.49 12.77 -56.59
N GLY A 823 65.50 12.00 -56.98
CA GLY A 823 65.82 10.70 -56.40
C GLY A 823 64.91 9.51 -56.77
N GLY A 824 63.94 9.68 -57.68
CA GLY A 824 63.08 8.57 -58.14
C GLY A 824 63.66 7.83 -59.36
N PRO A 825 63.36 6.52 -59.53
CA PRO A 825 63.77 5.79 -60.72
C PRO A 825 62.89 6.16 -61.93
N VAL A 826 63.48 6.24 -63.12
CA VAL A 826 62.81 6.49 -64.42
C VAL A 826 63.13 5.35 -65.39
N THR A 827 62.16 4.92 -66.18
CA THR A 827 62.37 3.91 -67.22
C THR A 827 61.84 4.41 -68.55
N ILE A 828 62.74 4.54 -69.53
CA ILE A 828 62.42 4.87 -70.91
C ILE A 828 62.66 3.64 -71.79
N THR A 829 61.69 3.30 -72.63
CA THR A 829 61.81 2.22 -73.63
C THR A 829 61.56 2.79 -75.02
N ALA A 830 62.46 2.51 -75.96
CA ALA A 830 62.28 2.78 -77.37
C ALA A 830 61.97 1.47 -78.09
N THR A 831 60.95 1.44 -78.95
CA THR A 831 60.56 0.24 -79.71
C THR A 831 60.50 0.57 -81.20
N THR A 832 61.10 -0.30 -82.02
CA THR A 832 61.24 -0.13 -83.48
C THR A 832 60.38 -1.11 -84.27
N GLY A 833 60.18 -0.80 -85.55
CA GLY A 833 59.57 -1.72 -86.51
C GLY A 833 60.51 -2.84 -86.98
N PRO A 834 60.01 -3.81 -87.76
CA PRO A 834 60.83 -4.91 -88.29
C PRO A 834 61.98 -4.41 -89.17
N GLY A 835 63.22 -4.83 -88.89
CA GLY A 835 64.42 -4.47 -89.66
C GLY A 835 65.13 -3.18 -89.22
N GLN A 836 64.69 -2.59 -88.10
CA GLN A 836 65.27 -1.39 -87.49
C GLN A 836 65.75 -1.68 -86.06
N TYR A 837 66.77 -0.95 -85.61
CA TYR A 837 67.31 -1.00 -84.24
C TYR A 837 67.26 0.37 -83.59
N ALA A 838 67.10 0.39 -82.27
CA ALA A 838 67.22 1.56 -81.43
C ALA A 838 68.44 1.43 -80.52
N TRP A 839 69.12 2.55 -80.25
CA TRP A 839 70.21 2.62 -79.30
C TRP A 839 70.14 3.92 -78.49
N PHE A 840 70.43 3.85 -77.19
CA PHE A 840 70.60 5.05 -76.38
C PHE A 840 72.09 5.37 -76.23
N LEU A 841 72.49 6.61 -76.48
CA LEU A 841 73.92 6.98 -76.49
C LEU A 841 74.44 7.42 -75.13
N ASN A 842 73.58 8.05 -74.31
CA ASN A 842 73.96 8.58 -72.99
C ASN A 842 73.24 7.85 -71.85
N CYS A 843 72.80 6.61 -72.06
CA CYS A 843 72.03 5.85 -71.07
C CYS A 843 72.84 5.42 -69.84
N ASP A 844 74.12 5.70 -69.84
CA ASP A 844 75.12 5.03 -69.03
C ASP A 844 76.06 6.11 -68.41
N ASP A 845 75.61 7.37 -68.44
CA ASP A 845 76.31 8.54 -67.91
C ASP A 845 76.44 8.43 -66.37
N PRO A 846 77.67 8.36 -65.82
CA PRO A 846 77.91 8.17 -64.39
C PRO A 846 77.47 9.36 -63.52
N SER A 847 77.12 10.51 -64.11
CA SER A 847 76.52 11.64 -63.39
C SER A 847 75.07 11.38 -62.98
N MET A 848 74.47 10.28 -63.46
CA MET A 848 73.14 9.80 -63.12
C MET A 848 73.22 8.29 -62.87
N ASN A 849 72.42 7.76 -61.95
CA ASN A 849 72.55 6.36 -61.55
C ASN A 849 71.84 5.44 -62.56
N MET A 850 72.27 5.44 -63.82
CA MET A 850 71.57 4.81 -64.94
C MET A 850 72.04 3.36 -65.20
N THR A 851 71.18 2.52 -65.76
CA THR A 851 71.42 1.10 -65.99
C THR A 851 70.76 0.66 -67.29
N VAL A 852 71.55 0.18 -68.24
CA VAL A 852 71.07 -0.42 -69.50
C VAL A 852 70.56 -1.85 -69.24
N TYR A 853 69.42 -2.22 -69.84
CA TYR A 853 68.90 -3.60 -69.75
C TYR A 853 68.94 -4.39 -71.07
N ASP A 854 68.90 -3.71 -72.22
CA ASP A 854 69.13 -4.28 -73.55
C ASP A 854 69.34 -3.12 -74.52
N ASN A 855 70.48 -3.11 -75.23
CA ASN A 855 70.85 -2.03 -76.14
C ASN A 855 70.91 -2.46 -77.61
N ALA A 856 70.48 -3.68 -78.00
CA ALA A 856 70.72 -4.17 -79.37
C ALA A 856 69.55 -4.93 -80.01
N SER A 857 68.31 -4.49 -79.81
CA SER A 857 67.13 -5.21 -80.31
C SER A 857 66.09 -4.28 -80.94
N THR A 858 64.95 -4.86 -81.36
CA THR A 858 63.77 -4.09 -81.78
C THR A 858 63.12 -3.32 -80.60
N ALA A 859 63.65 -3.43 -79.38
CA ALA A 859 63.26 -2.64 -78.23
C ALA A 859 64.46 -2.34 -77.31
N ALA A 860 64.96 -1.11 -77.32
CA ALA A 860 66.00 -0.66 -76.40
C ALA A 860 65.40 -0.10 -75.11
N ARG A 861 66.03 -0.36 -73.95
CA ARG A 861 65.53 0.08 -72.65
C ARG A 861 66.61 0.72 -71.80
N CYS A 862 66.31 1.92 -71.32
CA CYS A 862 67.14 2.72 -70.45
C CYS A 862 66.47 2.93 -69.08
N GLU A 863 67.10 2.49 -68.01
CA GLU A 863 66.66 2.78 -66.64
C GLU A 863 67.55 3.84 -65.99
N ILE A 864 66.96 4.86 -65.39
CA ILE A 864 67.64 5.83 -64.53
C ILE A 864 67.25 5.45 -63.11
N GLY A 865 68.14 4.93 -62.28
CA GLY A 865 67.82 4.48 -60.93
C GLY A 865 67.52 5.61 -59.94
N THR A 866 68.15 6.77 -60.09
CA THR A 866 67.98 7.92 -59.18
C THR A 866 68.24 9.21 -59.95
N MET A 867 67.20 9.95 -60.32
CA MET A 867 67.37 11.23 -61.03
C MET A 867 67.56 12.39 -60.05
N ASN A 868 68.79 12.89 -59.92
CA ASN A 868 69.13 13.94 -58.94
C ASN A 868 69.47 15.30 -59.59
N GLN A 869 69.38 15.40 -60.93
CA GLN A 869 69.63 16.61 -61.72
C GLN A 869 68.91 16.52 -63.08
N ASN A 870 68.78 17.64 -63.80
CA ASN A 870 68.22 17.63 -65.16
C ASN A 870 69.14 16.87 -66.12
N ALA A 871 68.55 16.12 -67.03
CA ALA A 871 69.22 15.11 -67.84
C ALA A 871 68.92 15.30 -69.33
N LEU A 872 69.90 15.00 -70.18
CA LEU A 872 69.73 14.87 -71.63
C LEU A 872 70.11 13.45 -72.04
N LEU A 873 69.19 12.76 -72.71
CA LEU A 873 69.36 11.39 -73.18
C LEU A 873 69.12 11.32 -74.68
N ASP A 874 70.13 10.88 -75.44
CA ASP A 874 69.99 10.77 -76.89
C ASP A 874 69.62 9.34 -77.30
N VAL A 875 68.67 9.23 -78.23
CA VAL A 875 68.23 7.97 -78.85
C VAL A 875 68.47 8.03 -80.34
N MET A 876 69.15 7.03 -80.88
CA MET A 876 69.34 6.84 -82.31
C MET A 876 68.60 5.63 -82.83
N PHE A 877 68.07 5.76 -84.04
CA PHE A 877 67.38 4.71 -84.77
C PHE A 877 68.02 4.46 -86.14
N PHE A 878 68.19 3.18 -86.52
CA PHE A 878 68.89 2.77 -87.75
C PHE A 878 68.31 1.51 -88.41
N TYR A 879 68.55 1.33 -89.70
CA TYR A 879 68.24 0.09 -90.45
C TYR A 879 69.42 -0.90 -90.48
N GLU A 880 69.09 -2.21 -90.53
CA GLU A 880 70.03 -3.35 -90.54
C GLU A 880 71.23 -3.22 -91.50
N GLN A 881 71.10 -2.48 -92.61
CA GLN A 881 72.11 -2.43 -93.67
C GLN A 881 73.39 -1.64 -93.29
N TYR A 882 73.45 -1.06 -92.08
CA TYR A 882 74.54 -0.19 -91.64
C TYR A 882 75.36 -0.70 -90.43
N MET A 883 75.15 -1.92 -89.92
CA MET A 883 75.87 -2.43 -88.72
C MET A 883 76.90 -3.54 -89.02
N LEU A 884 78.14 -3.33 -88.53
CA LEU A 884 79.18 -4.36 -88.36
C LEU A 884 78.94 -5.07 -87.01
N THR A 885 78.79 -6.39 -87.00
CA THR A 885 78.32 -7.15 -85.82
C THR A 885 79.46 -7.48 -84.84
N LEU A 886 79.31 -7.11 -83.55
CA LEU A 886 80.09 -7.63 -82.41
C LEU A 886 79.10 -8.08 -81.32
N SER A 887 79.13 -9.36 -80.96
CA SER A 887 78.22 -9.96 -79.96
C SER A 887 78.89 -10.08 -78.59
N GLY A 888 78.38 -9.39 -77.58
CA GLY A 888 78.77 -9.54 -76.17
C GLY A 888 77.61 -9.14 -75.25
N SER A 889 77.27 -10.00 -74.28
CA SER A 889 76.19 -9.78 -73.32
C SER A 889 76.76 -9.17 -72.02
N GLY A 890 76.71 -7.84 -71.88
CA GLY A 890 77.18 -7.13 -70.69
C GLY A 890 76.72 -5.67 -70.68
N THR A 891 76.22 -5.21 -69.54
CA THR A 891 75.68 -3.87 -69.28
C THR A 891 76.76 -3.01 -68.62
N GLY A 892 77.31 -2.02 -69.33
CA GLY A 892 78.31 -1.09 -68.80
C GLY A 892 78.50 0.10 -69.75
N SER A 893 78.85 1.28 -69.23
CA SER A 893 78.89 2.51 -70.00
C SER A 893 80.09 2.62 -70.94
N GLY A 894 79.83 3.04 -72.20
CA GLY A 894 80.85 3.35 -73.19
C GLY A 894 80.65 4.74 -73.78
N THR A 895 81.68 5.58 -73.75
CA THR A 895 81.67 6.92 -74.37
C THR A 895 82.00 6.81 -75.85
N VAL A 896 81.15 7.35 -76.73
CA VAL A 896 81.47 7.50 -78.15
C VAL A 896 82.42 8.69 -78.31
N VAL A 897 83.66 8.44 -78.71
CA VAL A 897 84.56 9.50 -79.19
C VAL A 897 84.67 9.39 -80.70
N GLU A 898 84.22 10.42 -81.41
CA GLU A 898 84.40 10.51 -82.86
C GLU A 898 85.89 10.76 -83.17
N LEU A 899 86.56 9.76 -83.75
CA LEU A 899 87.89 9.91 -84.33
C LEU A 899 87.81 9.56 -85.82
N ASN A 900 87.88 10.58 -86.67
CA ASN A 900 87.98 10.46 -88.13
C ASN A 900 86.89 9.59 -88.78
N GLY A 901 85.63 9.76 -88.38
CA GLY A 901 84.46 9.28 -89.14
C GLY A 901 84.14 7.78 -89.02
N HIS A 902 84.67 7.07 -88.01
CA HIS A 902 84.23 5.72 -87.64
C HIS A 902 83.96 5.61 -86.13
N LEU A 903 82.85 4.96 -85.78
CA LEU A 903 82.37 4.75 -84.40
C LEU A 903 83.13 3.60 -83.75
N VAL A 904 83.69 3.80 -82.55
CA VAL A 904 84.31 2.73 -81.73
C VAL A 904 83.67 2.75 -80.34
N LEU A 905 83.24 1.59 -79.84
CA LEU A 905 82.61 1.39 -78.53
C LEU A 905 83.59 0.69 -77.58
N ASP A 906 83.74 1.22 -76.37
CA ASP A 906 84.54 0.68 -75.28
C ASP A 906 83.59 0.22 -74.14
N TYR A 907 83.66 -1.03 -73.67
CA TYR A 907 82.76 -1.60 -72.64
C TYR A 907 83.56 -2.39 -71.58
N PRO A 908 83.45 -2.10 -70.27
CA PRO A 908 83.90 -2.97 -69.19
C PRO A 908 82.77 -3.87 -68.64
N LEU A 909 83.07 -5.15 -68.38
CA LEU A 909 82.18 -6.19 -67.84
C LEU A 909 82.42 -6.40 -66.34
N ASP A 910 81.36 -6.42 -65.49
CA ASP A 910 81.20 -7.41 -64.40
C ASP A 910 79.86 -7.38 -63.62
N SER A 911 79.37 -8.58 -63.28
CA SER A 911 78.12 -9.03 -62.60
C SER A 911 78.17 -9.01 -61.04
N VAL A 912 77.08 -9.09 -60.23
CA VAL A 912 76.47 -10.32 -59.62
C VAL A 912 75.44 -9.94 -58.50
N VAL A 913 74.34 -10.72 -58.38
CA VAL A 913 73.46 -10.82 -57.19
C VAL A 913 73.73 -12.13 -56.44
N SER A 914 74.05 -12.09 -55.13
CA SER A 914 73.75 -13.17 -54.16
C SER A 914 73.72 -12.69 -52.70
N THR A 915 72.66 -13.05 -51.97
CA THR A 915 72.35 -12.92 -50.52
C THR A 915 73.22 -13.82 -49.60
N PRO A 916 73.09 -13.89 -48.24
CA PRO A 916 72.89 -12.91 -47.14
C PRO A 916 73.96 -13.00 -45.99
N PHE A 917 73.91 -12.06 -45.02
CA PHE A 917 74.50 -12.02 -43.64
C PHE A 917 76.00 -11.67 -43.33
N LEU A 918 76.13 -10.64 -42.45
CA LEU A 918 77.10 -10.36 -41.37
C LEU A 918 78.49 -9.67 -41.61
N ASN A 919 78.59 -8.48 -40.98
CA ASN A 919 79.70 -7.84 -40.21
C ASN A 919 81.10 -7.56 -40.79
N HIS A 920 81.44 -6.25 -40.74
CA HIS A 920 82.73 -5.55 -40.53
C HIS A 920 84.01 -5.93 -41.32
N GLY A 921 84.59 -4.94 -42.04
CA GLY A 921 86.04 -4.89 -42.34
C GLY A 921 86.45 -4.18 -43.65
N THR A 922 87.29 -3.14 -43.52
CA THR A 922 88.13 -2.35 -44.48
C THR A 922 88.34 -2.83 -45.94
N GLN A 923 88.30 -1.89 -46.91
CA GLN A 923 88.76 -2.05 -48.31
C GLN A 923 90.20 -1.53 -48.52
N LEU A 924 90.96 -2.16 -49.45
CA LEU A 924 92.29 -1.78 -49.93
C LEU A 924 92.17 -1.04 -51.28
N GLU A 925 92.95 0.02 -51.52
CA GLU A 925 92.96 0.78 -52.78
C GLU A 925 94.32 0.59 -53.49
N LEU A 926 94.33 0.13 -54.75
CA LEU A 926 95.57 -0.15 -55.51
C LEU A 926 95.82 0.93 -56.56
N LEU A 927 96.98 1.59 -56.48
CA LEU A 927 97.40 2.65 -57.41
C LEU A 927 98.61 2.21 -58.23
N ALA A 928 98.41 1.85 -59.49
CA ALA A 928 99.51 1.66 -60.45
C ALA A 928 99.72 2.96 -61.24
N GLN A 929 100.95 3.47 -61.28
CA GLN A 929 101.28 4.73 -61.97
C GLN A 929 102.39 4.47 -62.98
N ALA A 930 102.07 4.50 -64.28
CA ALA A 930 103.06 4.42 -65.35
C ALA A 930 103.67 5.81 -65.63
N ASN A 931 104.99 5.87 -65.87
CA ASN A 931 105.66 7.12 -66.21
C ASN A 931 105.56 7.38 -67.72
N GLY A 932 104.52 8.09 -68.16
CA GLY A 932 104.30 8.45 -69.58
C GLY A 932 102.89 8.14 -70.06
N ASN A 933 102.57 8.45 -71.32
CA ASN A 933 101.23 8.31 -71.93
C ASN A 933 100.75 6.85 -72.16
N ASP A 934 101.37 5.87 -71.51
CA ASP A 934 101.03 4.46 -71.66
C ASP A 934 99.94 4.04 -70.66
N THR A 935 99.01 3.19 -71.10
CA THR A 935 97.81 2.79 -70.38
C THR A 935 98.00 1.46 -69.65
N VAL A 936 97.73 1.43 -68.35
CA VAL A 936 97.75 0.20 -67.53
C VAL A 936 96.37 -0.42 -67.53
N HIS A 937 96.25 -1.68 -67.99
CA HIS A 937 95.01 -2.46 -67.93
C HIS A 937 94.98 -3.33 -66.67
N TRP A 938 93.89 -3.26 -65.90
CA TRP A 938 93.62 -4.19 -64.79
C TRP A 938 92.65 -5.28 -65.25
N VAL A 939 92.95 -6.55 -64.95
CA VAL A 939 92.06 -7.68 -65.24
C VAL A 939 91.77 -8.41 -63.92
N GLY A 940 90.50 -8.48 -63.56
CA GLY A 940 90.00 -9.00 -62.27
C GLY A 940 90.22 -10.51 -62.05
N CYS A 941 89.92 -10.96 -60.83
CA CYS A 941 90.13 -12.35 -60.39
C CYS A 941 88.87 -13.20 -60.67
N ASN A 942 89.06 -14.39 -61.24
CA ASN A 942 87.97 -15.28 -61.67
C ASN A 942 87.32 -16.06 -60.51
N GLY A 943 86.04 -15.77 -60.21
CA GLY A 943 85.12 -16.61 -59.45
C GLY A 943 84.65 -16.03 -58.09
N PRO A 944 83.42 -16.34 -57.64
CA PRO A 944 82.86 -15.79 -56.41
C PRO A 944 83.49 -16.48 -55.19
N GLY A 945 84.48 -15.82 -54.61
CA GLY A 945 85.10 -16.21 -53.37
C GLY A 945 86.10 -15.15 -52.95
N THR A 946 85.82 -14.46 -51.84
CA THR A 946 86.71 -13.54 -51.16
C THR A 946 88.11 -14.16 -51.04
N LEU A 947 89.15 -13.48 -51.53
CA LEU A 947 90.54 -13.82 -51.20
C LEU A 947 90.79 -13.39 -49.75
N VAL A 948 90.52 -14.29 -48.81
CA VAL A 948 90.93 -14.15 -47.41
C VAL A 948 92.30 -14.82 -47.27
N ILE A 949 93.37 -14.01 -47.18
CA ILE A 949 94.68 -14.53 -46.78
C ILE A 949 94.82 -14.33 -45.26
N GLY A 950 94.51 -15.39 -44.52
CA GLY A 950 94.85 -15.63 -43.10
C GLY A 950 93.68 -15.58 -42.11
N GLU A 951 93.30 -16.63 -41.36
CA GLU A 951 93.54 -18.07 -41.44
C GLU A 951 92.16 -18.76 -41.60
N GLY A 952 91.89 -19.41 -42.74
CA GLY A 952 90.57 -19.98 -43.01
C GLY A 952 90.35 -20.35 -44.47
N THR A 953 91.05 -21.41 -44.89
CA THR A 953 90.96 -22.24 -46.12
C THR A 953 89.98 -21.87 -47.27
N SER A 954 90.34 -20.90 -48.11
CA SER A 954 90.19 -20.97 -49.58
C SER A 954 90.95 -19.80 -50.24
N VAL A 955 91.89 -20.10 -51.14
CA VAL A 955 92.78 -19.13 -51.81
C VAL A 955 92.30 -18.90 -53.24
N SER A 956 91.92 -17.67 -53.59
CA SER A 956 91.66 -17.20 -54.96
C SER A 956 92.90 -16.46 -55.52
N THR A 957 93.35 -16.79 -56.72
CA THR A 957 94.56 -16.18 -57.33
C THR A 957 94.17 -15.03 -58.27
N CYS A 958 94.86 -13.89 -58.19
CA CYS A 958 94.65 -12.72 -59.05
C CYS A 958 95.83 -12.54 -60.02
N TYR A 959 95.55 -12.20 -61.27
CA TYR A 959 96.56 -11.99 -62.32
C TYR A 959 96.56 -10.53 -62.75
N ILE A 960 97.75 -9.93 -62.88
CA ILE A 960 97.92 -8.62 -63.52
C ILE A 960 98.70 -8.87 -64.81
N SER A 961 98.16 -8.44 -65.95
CA SER A 961 98.88 -8.46 -67.23
C SER A 961 99.18 -7.02 -67.65
N LEU A 962 100.46 -6.69 -67.72
CA LEU A 962 100.97 -5.40 -68.15
C LEU A 962 101.47 -5.54 -69.59
N TYR A 963 101.02 -4.68 -70.49
CA TYR A 963 101.63 -4.51 -71.81
C TYR A 963 102.17 -3.09 -71.88
N SER A 964 103.49 -2.96 -71.87
CA SER A 964 104.17 -1.69 -72.03
C SER A 964 105.48 -1.92 -72.77
N ASP A 965 105.78 -1.02 -73.69
CA ASP A 965 107.00 -1.03 -74.50
C ASP A 965 108.20 -0.47 -73.71
N GLN A 966 107.94 0.01 -72.48
CA GLN A 966 108.89 0.57 -71.50
C GLN A 966 108.69 -0.07 -70.11
N PRO A 967 109.70 -0.11 -69.23
CA PRO A 967 109.57 -0.71 -67.89
C PRO A 967 108.45 -0.06 -67.05
N VAL A 968 107.56 -0.87 -66.46
CA VAL A 968 106.44 -0.39 -65.62
C VAL A 968 106.71 -0.65 -64.15
N GLU A 969 106.65 0.40 -63.34
CA GLU A 969 106.75 0.29 -61.88
C GLU A 969 105.34 0.20 -61.28
N VAL A 970 105.02 -0.91 -60.59
CA VAL A 970 103.72 -1.11 -59.93
C VAL A 970 103.90 -1.02 -58.42
N GLU A 971 103.16 -0.11 -57.78
CA GLU A 971 103.22 0.12 -56.33
C GLU A 971 101.90 -0.31 -55.67
N PHE A 972 101.98 -1.05 -54.55
CA PHE A 972 100.80 -1.49 -53.80
C PHE A 972 100.75 -0.71 -52.48
N ARG A 973 99.65 0.01 -52.20
CA ARG A 973 99.49 0.79 -50.95
C ARG A 973 98.20 0.41 -50.22
N PRO A 974 98.23 -0.03 -48.97
CA PRO A 974 97.01 -0.16 -48.18
C PRO A 974 96.46 1.21 -47.77
N GLN A 975 95.14 1.39 -47.86
CA GLN A 975 94.45 2.62 -47.43
C GLN A 975 94.18 2.59 -45.92
N ALA A 976 95.23 2.37 -45.11
CA ALA A 976 95.21 2.62 -43.69
C ALA A 976 96.48 3.41 -43.35
N GLN A 977 96.27 4.55 -42.69
CA GLN A 977 97.34 5.39 -42.18
C GLN A 977 98.16 4.56 -41.17
N GLY A 978 99.34 4.11 -41.59
CA GLY A 978 100.31 3.45 -40.72
C GLY A 978 100.71 2.05 -41.19
N ASP A 979 101.78 2.02 -41.98
CA ASP A 979 102.83 0.99 -41.98
C ASP A 979 102.50 -0.41 -42.51
N GLU A 980 102.53 -0.54 -43.85
CA GLU A 980 103.49 -1.38 -44.60
C GLU A 980 103.25 -1.22 -46.11
N ILE A 981 104.23 -0.67 -46.83
CA ILE A 981 104.20 -0.51 -48.30
C ILE A 981 105.04 -1.64 -48.90
N PHE A 982 104.42 -2.55 -49.65
CA PHE A 982 105.15 -3.49 -50.51
C PHE A 982 105.28 -2.87 -51.91
N SER A 983 106.47 -2.39 -52.24
CA SER A 983 106.82 -2.00 -53.61
C SER A 983 107.63 -3.09 -54.27
N SER A 984 107.27 -3.45 -55.51
CA SER A 984 108.00 -4.45 -56.30
C SER A 984 108.12 -3.91 -57.73
N ARG A 985 109.36 -3.74 -58.20
CA ARG A 985 109.64 -3.40 -59.60
C ARG A 985 109.58 -4.67 -60.44
N PHE A 986 108.70 -4.68 -61.43
CA PHE A 986 108.76 -5.62 -62.54
C PHE A 986 109.26 -4.87 -63.78
N GLN A 987 110.05 -5.52 -64.62
CA GLN A 987 110.56 -4.91 -65.85
C GLN A 987 109.83 -5.48 -67.05
#